data_AF-U2PNB2-F1
#
_entry.id   AF-U2PNB2-F1
#
_cell.length_a   1.000
_cell.length_b   1.000
_cell.length_c   1.000
_cell.angle_alpha   90.00
_cell.angle_beta   90.00
_cell.angle_gamma   90.00
#
_symmetry.space_group_name_H-M   'P 1'
#
loop_
_entity.id
_entity.type
_entity.pdbx_description
1 polymer ?
#
loop_
_entity_poly.entity_id
_entity_poly.type
_entity_poly.pdbx_seq_one_letter_code
_entity_poly.pdbx_strand_id
1 'polypeptide(L)'
;MCSPVLAADVSATGSKLTITDVSYGDERAVTSTGKASSVSSVTYTLDGKSYTKKAEDGKVLTLVVDGQQEDLTVGSSYDVDGGYNIAETKVYKSGGPSAPPWNGPDAVKSIYNFRQALLVNDGKVVEDGSVLDAISGDYSDTEANNVTVKSNGAHFNGIYVTGNSKYAINKANVTANGDGGDDFSGWGSAVMADQNTDVTINDSYINTAGTIRTAIWVGDNSKTTVNNSVIYAQETNDDYNTYSELVPSMMKRVPFALGMEGTIRATNVLGAGQAIYNNSMIISTGWGALSTDSGTSHNNTGTYALQVNNSVSGIGTVEVAQAAKKYTATQTVNGVTYGYTMGGSGYVTYADSGVWNKYSNVRFYSPDYVQILASGESSSIYDDSYMYCDRIAFMTQQAGGGTLTLKDSEVDTKDALMQIKSGKANKGYSHLVVDNTDVDFSGDSKRTDDGILVELVESDDAGNPGVTSYTINDAGEDAIPTGKEIDDSSATFKNGEYTGDIWNSIYNNKQALDVSLENAQLTGTVSSSVAVHIDPETGDVVENGTVLQAYTGSESGNHANYLADDGTGTTGDYMTIGSFSHTAHKTINNPVNLDVDKDSTWTVTGDSYLNTLDLAAEDCITAADPETVYTTALTVGNVAYEYGTYTINNVTIKVEASDIVIPDTGIAAEGQTFVNIPYVFYVENEDGTYNSAAVKVATLNTPSGTVLFSVDVQDGYEIVSTTPTNGQIDPSTDFAEYPYVLSSTGGPRDQMQVVIKVRAKGATPALDGLAMAEDGNWYLYQNGVVTSGYNGLAANEYGWFKVTNGKVDFDYTGLASNEYGWFKVTNGKVDFDYTGLAANENGWFKVTNGKVDFDYTGLAANEYGWFMVVGGKVDFGYTGLASNENGWFMVIGGKVNFDYNGLAANEYGWFKVTNGKVDFGYTGQASNEYGTWNVVGGKVVF
;
A
#
# COMPACT_ATOMS: atom_id res chain seq x y z
N MET A 1 -27.18 -89.05 -7.44
CA MET A 1 -26.40 -88.13 -8.31
C MET A 1 -26.36 -86.77 -7.62
N CYS A 2 -25.71 -86.79 -6.48
CA CYS A 2 -25.56 -85.71 -5.52
C CYS A 2 -24.18 -85.09 -5.75
N SER A 3 -24.09 -83.77 -5.54
CA SER A 3 -22.85 -82.98 -5.68
C SER A 3 -21.64 -83.61 -4.99
N PRO A 4 -20.42 -83.30 -5.46
CA PRO A 4 -19.70 -82.17 -4.83
C PRO A 4 -18.74 -81.31 -5.73
N VAL A 5 -18.55 -80.05 -5.26
CA VAL A 5 -17.32 -79.21 -5.08
C VAL A 5 -16.61 -78.48 -6.25
N LEU A 6 -16.26 -77.22 -5.94
CA LEU A 6 -15.69 -76.06 -6.70
C LEU A 6 -14.19 -76.10 -7.08
N ALA A 7 -13.83 -75.34 -8.13
CA ALA A 7 -12.66 -74.41 -8.18
C ALA A 7 -12.68 -73.41 -9.38
N ALA A 8 -12.45 -72.11 -9.06
CA ALA A 8 -11.74 -70.99 -9.74
C ALA A 8 -12.26 -70.23 -11.01
N ASP A 9 -12.65 -68.97 -10.74
CA ASP A 9 -12.52 -67.64 -11.43
C ASP A 9 -12.34 -67.47 -12.95
N VAL A 10 -13.24 -66.66 -13.56
CA VAL A 10 -12.97 -65.33 -14.18
C VAL A 10 -14.21 -64.44 -14.06
N SER A 11 -14.03 -63.26 -13.46
CA SER A 11 -14.96 -62.12 -13.39
C SER A 11 -15.18 -61.43 -14.74
N ALA A 12 -16.43 -61.08 -15.07
CA ALA A 12 -16.74 -60.03 -16.05
C ALA A 12 -17.74 -59.04 -15.41
N THR A 13 -17.17 -58.04 -14.76
CA THR A 13 -17.72 -56.70 -14.48
C THR A 13 -18.15 -56.05 -15.81
N GLY A 14 -19.28 -55.39 -15.98
CA GLY A 14 -19.77 -54.16 -15.34
C GLY A 14 -19.97 -53.15 -16.48
N SER A 15 -21.18 -52.62 -16.67
CA SER A 15 -21.48 -51.77 -17.84
C SER A 15 -20.73 -50.45 -17.73
N LYS A 16 -20.06 -50.01 -18.81
CA LYS A 16 -19.21 -48.81 -18.79
C LYS A 16 -19.80 -47.72 -19.67
N LEU A 17 -20.04 -46.54 -19.09
CA LEU A 17 -20.50 -45.35 -19.77
C LEU A 17 -19.31 -44.45 -20.08
N THR A 18 -19.10 -44.06 -21.34
CA THR A 18 -18.02 -43.14 -21.75
C THR A 18 -18.59 -41.94 -22.50
N ILE A 19 -18.28 -40.72 -22.05
CA ILE A 19 -18.69 -39.49 -22.72
C ILE A 19 -17.81 -39.29 -23.96
N THR A 20 -18.44 -39.16 -25.13
CA THR A 20 -17.73 -39.04 -26.42
C THR A 20 -17.85 -37.67 -27.07
N ASP A 21 -18.92 -36.92 -26.77
CA ASP A 21 -19.11 -35.56 -27.28
C ASP A 21 -20.03 -34.78 -26.34
N VAL A 22 -19.81 -33.47 -26.22
CA VAL A 22 -20.58 -32.56 -25.36
C VAL A 22 -20.76 -31.23 -26.10
N SER A 23 -21.98 -30.70 -26.08
CA SER A 23 -22.29 -29.37 -26.58
C SER A 23 -22.91 -28.52 -25.48
N TYR A 24 -22.67 -27.21 -25.55
CA TYR A 24 -23.08 -26.23 -24.54
C TYR A 24 -24.12 -25.29 -25.14
N GLY A 25 -25.11 -24.88 -24.35
CA GLY A 25 -26.30 -24.16 -24.82
C GLY A 25 -26.34 -22.66 -24.50
N ASP A 26 -25.51 -22.17 -23.58
CA ASP A 26 -25.48 -20.75 -23.21
C ASP A 26 -24.24 -20.08 -23.81
N GLU A 27 -24.44 -19.26 -24.84
CA GLU A 27 -23.33 -18.55 -25.51
C GLU A 27 -22.61 -17.55 -24.60
N ARG A 28 -23.22 -17.16 -23.47
CA ARG A 28 -22.62 -16.29 -22.45
C ARG A 28 -21.71 -17.07 -21.50
N ALA A 29 -21.81 -18.40 -21.48
CA ALA A 29 -20.91 -19.28 -20.76
C ALA A 29 -19.61 -19.48 -21.56
N VAL A 30 -18.70 -18.52 -21.47
CA VAL A 30 -17.51 -18.45 -22.32
C VAL A 30 -16.29 -19.16 -21.72
N THR A 31 -16.26 -19.36 -20.40
CA THR A 31 -15.23 -20.11 -19.67
C THR A 31 -15.50 -21.62 -19.69
N SER A 32 -14.49 -22.45 -19.43
CA SER A 32 -14.64 -23.91 -19.28
C SER A 32 -15.62 -24.26 -18.15
N THR A 33 -15.50 -23.59 -17.01
CA THR A 33 -16.38 -23.69 -15.84
C THR A 33 -17.83 -23.28 -16.16
N GLY A 34 -18.02 -22.16 -16.86
CA GLY A 34 -19.34 -21.77 -17.40
C GLY A 34 -19.93 -22.81 -18.34
N LYS A 35 -19.13 -23.33 -19.28
CA LYS A 35 -19.56 -24.36 -20.24
C LYS A 35 -20.01 -25.62 -19.53
N ALA A 36 -19.25 -26.10 -18.54
CA ALA A 36 -19.61 -27.28 -17.75
C ALA A 36 -20.99 -27.16 -17.07
N SER A 37 -21.43 -25.95 -16.71
CA SER A 37 -22.77 -25.71 -16.16
C SER A 37 -23.90 -25.60 -17.19
N SER A 38 -23.58 -25.48 -18.49
CA SER A 38 -24.53 -25.16 -19.56
C SER A 38 -24.68 -26.26 -20.61
N VAL A 39 -24.38 -27.51 -20.26
CA VAL A 39 -24.47 -28.66 -21.19
C VAL A 39 -25.88 -28.79 -21.78
N SER A 40 -25.99 -28.65 -23.10
CA SER A 40 -27.24 -28.74 -23.86
C SER A 40 -27.38 -30.02 -24.67
N SER A 41 -26.27 -30.72 -24.94
CA SER A 41 -26.27 -32.02 -25.59
C SER A 41 -25.09 -32.85 -25.12
N VAL A 42 -25.30 -34.16 -25.00
CA VAL A 42 -24.24 -35.13 -24.72
C VAL A 42 -24.41 -36.34 -25.62
N THR A 43 -23.30 -36.82 -26.18
CA THR A 43 -23.20 -38.14 -26.81
C THR A 43 -22.28 -39.01 -25.98
N TYR A 44 -22.71 -40.22 -25.67
CA TYR A 44 -21.97 -41.18 -24.88
C TYR A 44 -22.08 -42.59 -25.46
N THR A 45 -21.16 -43.46 -25.09
CA THR A 45 -21.25 -44.90 -25.35
C THR A 45 -21.58 -45.66 -24.07
N LEU A 46 -22.40 -46.68 -24.18
CA LEU A 46 -22.68 -47.65 -23.14
C LEU A 46 -22.58 -49.04 -23.76
N ASP A 47 -21.68 -49.87 -23.26
CA ASP A 47 -21.41 -51.23 -23.77
C ASP A 47 -21.21 -51.26 -25.30
N GLY A 48 -20.50 -50.25 -25.82
CA GLY A 48 -20.18 -50.10 -27.25
C GLY A 48 -21.30 -49.54 -28.13
N LYS A 49 -22.49 -49.24 -27.58
CA LYS A 49 -23.58 -48.56 -28.30
C LYS A 49 -23.57 -47.07 -28.01
N SER A 50 -23.75 -46.24 -29.04
CA SER A 50 -23.78 -44.78 -28.90
C SER A 50 -25.20 -44.26 -28.69
N TYR A 51 -25.33 -43.27 -27.80
CA TYR A 51 -26.56 -42.58 -27.44
C TYR A 51 -26.31 -41.08 -27.44
N THR A 52 -27.32 -40.29 -27.82
CA THR A 52 -27.28 -38.82 -27.73
C THR A 52 -28.51 -38.33 -27.00
N LYS A 53 -28.33 -37.46 -26.02
CA LYS A 53 -29.41 -36.73 -25.33
C LYS A 53 -29.23 -35.23 -25.54
N LYS A 54 -30.32 -34.53 -25.84
CA LYS A 54 -30.39 -33.06 -25.94
C LYS A 54 -31.35 -32.53 -24.89
N ALA A 55 -30.98 -31.44 -24.23
CA ALA A 55 -31.86 -30.74 -23.30
C ALA A 55 -32.95 -29.99 -24.07
N GLU A 56 -34.13 -29.90 -23.47
CA GLU A 56 -35.15 -28.93 -23.87
C GLU A 56 -34.70 -27.47 -23.64
N ASP A 57 -35.35 -26.54 -24.33
CA ASP A 57 -35.03 -25.12 -24.24
C ASP A 57 -35.19 -24.60 -22.79
N GLY A 58 -34.18 -23.88 -22.29
CA GLY A 58 -34.12 -23.42 -20.90
C GLY A 58 -33.72 -24.47 -19.85
N LYS A 59 -33.33 -25.68 -20.28
CA LYS A 59 -32.79 -26.75 -19.40
C LYS A 59 -31.33 -27.07 -19.71
N VAL A 60 -30.66 -27.68 -18.74
CA VAL A 60 -29.28 -28.19 -18.85
C VAL A 60 -29.23 -29.67 -18.46
N LEU A 61 -28.21 -30.39 -18.94
CA LEU A 61 -28.01 -31.80 -18.64
C LEU A 61 -27.10 -32.00 -17.43
N THR A 62 -27.47 -32.92 -16.55
CA THR A 62 -26.65 -33.35 -15.40
C THR A 62 -26.54 -34.87 -15.39
N LEU A 63 -25.32 -35.41 -15.28
CA LEU A 63 -25.10 -36.84 -15.14
C LEU A 63 -25.18 -37.24 -13.67
N VAL A 64 -25.92 -38.32 -13.41
CA VAL A 64 -25.93 -39.02 -12.13
C VAL A 64 -25.59 -40.48 -12.40
N VAL A 65 -24.60 -41.00 -11.70
CA VAL A 65 -24.18 -42.41 -11.74
C VAL A 65 -24.28 -42.95 -10.33
N ASP A 66 -25.02 -44.06 -10.13
CA ASP A 66 -25.17 -44.72 -8.84
C ASP A 66 -25.59 -43.78 -7.69
N GLY A 67 -26.44 -42.79 -8.01
CA GLY A 67 -26.94 -41.78 -7.05
C GLY A 67 -25.97 -40.65 -6.74
N GLN A 68 -24.85 -40.57 -7.46
CA GLN A 68 -23.83 -39.52 -7.31
C GLN A 68 -23.79 -38.65 -8.57
N GLN A 69 -23.80 -37.33 -8.38
CA GLN A 69 -23.65 -36.41 -9.49
C GLN A 69 -22.19 -36.43 -10.01
N GLU A 70 -22.04 -36.54 -11.32
CA GLU A 70 -20.76 -36.58 -12.04
C GLU A 70 -20.71 -35.53 -13.16
N ASP A 71 -19.51 -35.14 -13.57
CA ASP A 71 -19.34 -34.16 -14.65
C ASP A 71 -19.49 -34.79 -16.05
N LEU A 72 -20.03 -33.98 -16.97
CA LEU A 72 -20.20 -34.34 -18.37
C LEU A 72 -18.99 -33.89 -19.18
N THR A 73 -17.87 -34.60 -19.03
CA THR A 73 -16.59 -34.25 -19.66
C THR A 73 -16.18 -35.28 -20.70
N VAL A 74 -15.88 -34.84 -21.93
CA VAL A 74 -15.45 -35.73 -23.04
C VAL A 74 -14.25 -36.58 -22.64
N GLY A 75 -14.31 -37.88 -22.92
CA GLY A 75 -13.28 -38.86 -22.57
C GLY A 75 -13.46 -39.50 -21.19
N SER A 76 -14.26 -38.89 -20.31
CA SER A 76 -14.55 -39.46 -18.99
C SER A 76 -15.36 -40.73 -19.11
N SER A 77 -15.06 -41.70 -18.24
CA SER A 77 -15.75 -42.98 -18.21
C SER A 77 -16.13 -43.37 -16.79
N TYR A 78 -17.34 -43.89 -16.64
CA TYR A 78 -17.95 -44.22 -15.36
C TYR A 78 -18.44 -45.66 -15.38
N ASP A 79 -18.20 -46.38 -14.29
CA ASP A 79 -18.79 -47.69 -14.06
C ASP A 79 -20.23 -47.44 -13.57
N VAL A 80 -21.23 -48.03 -14.25
CA VAL A 80 -22.66 -47.74 -14.02
C VAL A 80 -23.41 -48.97 -13.51
N ASP A 81 -22.77 -49.74 -12.62
CA ASP A 81 -23.29 -51.01 -12.12
C ASP A 81 -24.60 -50.87 -11.32
N GLY A 82 -24.82 -49.73 -10.65
CA GLY A 82 -26.06 -49.36 -9.97
C GLY A 82 -27.04 -48.55 -10.81
N GLY A 83 -26.67 -48.17 -12.04
CA GLY A 83 -27.46 -47.40 -12.99
C GLY A 83 -26.98 -45.96 -13.20
N TYR A 84 -27.49 -45.31 -14.25
CA TYR A 84 -27.20 -43.91 -14.53
C TYR A 84 -28.45 -43.17 -15.03
N ASN A 85 -28.47 -41.86 -14.83
CA ASN A 85 -29.40 -40.95 -15.47
C ASN A 85 -28.66 -39.72 -15.99
N ILE A 86 -29.08 -39.20 -17.14
CA ILE A 86 -28.69 -37.88 -17.61
C ILE A 86 -29.94 -37.01 -17.45
N ALA A 87 -30.08 -36.39 -16.28
CA ALA A 87 -31.24 -35.58 -15.91
C ALA A 87 -31.28 -34.27 -16.71
N GLU A 88 -32.50 -33.80 -17.00
CA GLU A 88 -32.74 -32.46 -17.54
C GLU A 88 -33.21 -31.55 -16.42
N THR A 89 -32.49 -30.46 -16.18
CA THR A 89 -32.75 -29.54 -15.07
C THR A 89 -33.00 -28.15 -15.61
N LYS A 90 -34.15 -27.56 -15.27
CA LYS A 90 -34.46 -26.17 -15.57
C LYS A 90 -33.64 -25.25 -14.68
N VAL A 91 -33.06 -24.22 -15.28
CA VAL A 91 -32.22 -23.27 -14.57
C VAL A 91 -33.09 -22.16 -13.97
N TYR A 92 -33.09 -22.05 -12.64
CA TYR A 92 -33.84 -21.01 -11.90
C TYR A 92 -32.95 -19.85 -11.42
N LYS A 93 -31.66 -20.12 -11.23
CA LYS A 93 -30.65 -19.10 -10.90
C LYS A 93 -29.49 -19.24 -11.85
N SER A 94 -29.10 -18.13 -12.43
CA SER A 94 -27.84 -17.98 -13.14
C SER A 94 -27.09 -16.81 -12.53
N GLY A 95 -25.78 -16.92 -12.38
CA GLY A 95 -24.92 -15.88 -11.82
C GLY A 95 -23.58 -15.87 -12.55
N GLY A 96 -22.97 -14.70 -12.68
CA GLY A 96 -21.56 -14.53 -13.09
C GLY A 96 -20.82 -13.81 -11.97
N PRO A 97 -19.48 -13.72 -11.98
CA PRO A 97 -18.68 -13.38 -10.80
C PRO A 97 -19.22 -12.13 -10.11
N SER A 98 -19.83 -12.33 -8.94
CA SER A 98 -20.46 -11.28 -8.16
C SER A 98 -19.39 -10.53 -7.37
N ALA A 99 -18.95 -9.38 -7.90
CA ALA A 99 -18.63 -8.14 -7.15
C ALA A 99 -17.95 -7.10 -8.08
N PRO A 100 -18.68 -6.09 -8.58
CA PRO A 100 -18.09 -4.80 -8.92
C PRO A 100 -17.54 -4.12 -7.64
N PRO A 101 -16.46 -3.31 -7.69
CA PRO A 101 -15.84 -2.71 -8.88
C PRO A 101 -14.61 -3.46 -9.43
N TRP A 102 -14.21 -4.58 -8.82
CA TRP A 102 -12.88 -5.19 -9.04
C TRP A 102 -12.75 -6.06 -10.30
N ASN A 103 -13.86 -6.35 -10.97
CA ASN A 103 -13.80 -6.79 -12.36
C ASN A 103 -13.33 -5.62 -13.22
N GLY A 104 -12.02 -5.52 -13.42
CA GLY A 104 -11.45 -4.61 -14.42
C GLY A 104 -12.17 -4.78 -15.76
N PRO A 105 -12.14 -3.75 -16.64
CA PRO A 105 -12.89 -3.76 -17.90
C PRO A 105 -12.57 -4.97 -18.81
N ASP A 106 -11.45 -5.66 -18.56
CA ASP A 106 -10.95 -6.82 -19.31
C ASP A 106 -11.30 -8.20 -18.69
N ALA A 107 -11.99 -8.25 -17.54
CA ALA A 107 -12.37 -9.52 -16.92
C ALA A 107 -13.40 -10.28 -17.79
N VAL A 108 -13.12 -11.56 -18.07
CA VAL A 108 -14.01 -12.43 -18.86
C VAL A 108 -15.29 -12.69 -18.05
N LYS A 109 -16.37 -11.97 -18.38
CA LYS A 109 -17.68 -12.14 -17.76
C LYS A 109 -18.34 -13.42 -18.31
N SER A 110 -18.19 -14.51 -17.58
CA SER A 110 -18.93 -15.76 -17.84
C SER A 110 -20.18 -15.84 -16.96
N ILE A 111 -21.23 -16.48 -17.48
CA ILE A 111 -22.40 -16.86 -16.69
C ILE A 111 -22.31 -18.34 -16.31
N TYR A 112 -22.81 -18.64 -15.13
CA TYR A 112 -22.90 -19.95 -14.52
C TYR A 112 -24.36 -20.30 -14.25
N ASN A 113 -24.76 -21.53 -14.57
CA ASN A 113 -26.12 -22.02 -14.32
C ASN A 113 -26.15 -22.91 -13.08
N PHE A 114 -26.97 -22.54 -12.09
CA PHE A 114 -27.08 -23.30 -10.85
C PHE A 114 -27.83 -24.61 -11.11
N ARG A 115 -27.25 -25.70 -10.61
CA ARG A 115 -27.79 -27.06 -10.65
C ARG A 115 -27.65 -27.62 -9.25
N GLN A 116 -28.70 -28.29 -8.77
CA GLN A 116 -28.79 -28.73 -7.39
C GLN A 116 -29.47 -30.09 -7.27
N ALA A 117 -29.12 -30.85 -6.24
CA ALA A 117 -29.80 -32.11 -5.93
C ALA A 117 -31.25 -31.85 -5.55
N LEU A 118 -31.50 -30.83 -4.71
CA LEU A 118 -32.82 -30.43 -4.28
C LEU A 118 -32.97 -28.89 -4.30
N LEU A 119 -33.98 -28.40 -5.00
CA LEU A 119 -34.41 -27.00 -4.97
C LEU A 119 -35.72 -26.86 -4.19
N VAL A 120 -35.71 -26.01 -3.17
CA VAL A 120 -36.91 -25.58 -2.43
C VAL A 120 -37.10 -24.08 -2.65
N ASN A 121 -38.25 -23.69 -3.21
CA ASN A 121 -38.58 -22.29 -3.46
C ASN A 121 -40.02 -22.00 -2.99
N ASP A 122 -40.20 -20.92 -2.25
CA ASP A 122 -41.48 -20.50 -1.65
C ASP A 122 -42.24 -21.64 -0.93
N GLY A 123 -41.49 -22.45 -0.16
CA GLY A 123 -42.04 -23.58 0.61
C GLY A 123 -42.52 -24.74 -0.26
N LYS A 124 -41.93 -24.93 -1.45
CA LYS A 124 -42.23 -26.02 -2.37
C LYS A 124 -40.97 -26.66 -2.93
N VAL A 125 -40.95 -27.98 -3.00
CA VAL A 125 -39.95 -28.70 -3.81
C VAL A 125 -40.22 -28.40 -5.28
N VAL A 126 -39.20 -27.92 -5.98
CA VAL A 126 -39.26 -27.60 -7.41
C VAL A 126 -38.64 -28.75 -8.20
N GLU A 127 -39.47 -29.72 -8.57
CA GLU A 127 -39.00 -30.97 -9.20
C GLU A 127 -38.23 -30.73 -10.51
N ASP A 128 -38.72 -29.85 -11.39
CA ASP A 128 -38.07 -29.57 -12.68
C ASP A 128 -36.76 -28.77 -12.55
N GLY A 129 -36.53 -28.18 -11.36
CA GLY A 129 -35.29 -27.52 -10.97
C GLY A 129 -34.38 -28.42 -10.12
N SER A 130 -34.75 -29.67 -9.84
CA SER A 130 -34.00 -30.56 -8.96
C SER A 130 -33.44 -31.76 -9.72
N VAL A 131 -32.23 -32.19 -9.38
CA VAL A 131 -31.66 -33.46 -9.85
C VAL A 131 -31.96 -34.53 -8.81
N LEU A 132 -33.22 -34.99 -8.79
CA LEU A 132 -33.72 -35.87 -7.72
C LEU A 132 -33.01 -37.23 -7.63
N ASP A 133 -32.32 -37.68 -8.68
CA ASP A 133 -31.49 -38.89 -8.62
C ASP A 133 -30.20 -38.69 -7.83
N ALA A 134 -29.75 -37.45 -7.62
CA ALA A 134 -28.55 -37.11 -6.84
C ALA A 134 -28.83 -36.97 -5.33
N ILE A 135 -30.09 -37.20 -4.91
CA ILE A 135 -30.52 -37.21 -3.52
C ILE A 135 -31.31 -38.50 -3.22
N SER A 136 -31.04 -39.10 -2.07
CA SER A 136 -31.79 -40.25 -1.57
C SER A 136 -32.22 -40.00 -0.12
N GLY A 137 -33.26 -40.69 0.34
CA GLY A 137 -33.88 -40.47 1.66
C GLY A 137 -35.25 -39.82 1.54
N ASP A 138 -35.77 -39.29 2.64
CA ASP A 138 -37.12 -38.74 2.71
C ASP A 138 -37.07 -37.20 2.63
N TYR A 139 -37.76 -36.60 1.68
CA TYR A 139 -37.87 -35.14 1.59
C TYR A 139 -39.28 -34.70 1.17
N SER A 140 -39.62 -33.47 1.53
CA SER A 140 -40.93 -32.84 1.32
C SER A 140 -40.75 -31.34 1.09
N ASP A 141 -41.87 -30.63 0.95
CA ASP A 141 -41.95 -29.17 0.82
C ASP A 141 -41.34 -28.39 2.00
N THR A 142 -41.24 -29.02 3.18
CA THR A 142 -40.82 -28.34 4.42
C THR A 142 -39.61 -28.97 5.10
N GLU A 143 -39.24 -30.19 4.73
CA GLU A 143 -38.12 -30.89 5.38
C GLU A 143 -37.49 -31.99 4.53
N ALA A 144 -36.21 -32.23 4.78
CA ALA A 144 -35.43 -33.38 4.33
C ALA A 144 -34.91 -34.15 5.56
N ASN A 145 -35.15 -35.46 5.60
CA ASN A 145 -34.85 -36.35 6.71
C ASN A 145 -34.02 -37.54 6.26
N ASN A 146 -32.89 -37.76 6.94
CA ASN A 146 -31.96 -38.87 6.68
C ASN A 146 -31.55 -38.94 5.20
N VAL A 147 -31.33 -37.77 4.58
CA VAL A 147 -31.00 -37.68 3.17
C VAL A 147 -29.50 -37.85 2.93
N THR A 148 -29.15 -38.46 1.80
CA THR A 148 -27.77 -38.52 1.31
C THR A 148 -27.68 -37.80 -0.02
N VAL A 149 -26.72 -36.89 -0.13
CA VAL A 149 -26.37 -36.17 -1.37
C VAL A 149 -24.89 -36.39 -1.64
N LYS A 150 -24.56 -36.83 -2.86
CA LYS A 150 -23.17 -37.03 -3.32
C LYS A 150 -22.93 -36.32 -4.63
N SER A 151 -21.86 -35.55 -4.70
CA SER A 151 -21.45 -34.84 -5.91
C SER A 151 -19.93 -34.92 -6.05
N ASN A 152 -19.46 -35.25 -7.25
CA ASN A 152 -18.07 -35.15 -7.66
C ASN A 152 -17.85 -34.07 -8.72
N GLY A 153 -18.92 -33.49 -9.26
CA GLY A 153 -18.81 -32.45 -10.26
C GLY A 153 -18.55 -31.08 -9.65
N ALA A 154 -17.56 -30.35 -10.20
CA ALA A 154 -17.01 -29.13 -9.60
C ALA A 154 -18.05 -28.02 -9.33
N HIS A 155 -19.17 -28.02 -10.05
CA HIS A 155 -20.12 -26.92 -10.08
C HIS A 155 -21.58 -27.38 -9.89
N PHE A 156 -21.83 -28.02 -8.76
CA PHE A 156 -23.14 -28.56 -8.40
C PHE A 156 -23.44 -28.30 -6.92
N ASN A 157 -24.61 -27.76 -6.64
CA ASN A 157 -25.09 -27.48 -5.29
C ASN A 157 -25.78 -28.71 -4.69
N GLY A 158 -25.72 -28.87 -3.37
CA GLY A 158 -26.48 -29.93 -2.70
C GLY A 158 -27.95 -29.55 -2.54
N ILE A 159 -28.29 -29.01 -1.37
CA ILE A 159 -29.63 -28.55 -1.04
C ILE A 159 -29.68 -27.02 -1.16
N TYR A 160 -30.48 -26.51 -2.08
CA TYR A 160 -30.66 -25.07 -2.30
C TYR A 160 -32.07 -24.64 -1.88
N VAL A 161 -32.14 -23.77 -0.88
CA VAL A 161 -33.37 -23.19 -0.35
C VAL A 161 -33.43 -21.71 -0.68
N THR A 162 -34.50 -21.26 -1.30
CA THR A 162 -34.66 -19.87 -1.80
C THR A 162 -36.10 -19.37 -1.64
N GLY A 163 -36.35 -18.12 -2.03
CA GLY A 163 -37.63 -17.44 -1.92
C GLY A 163 -37.99 -17.17 -0.46
N ASN A 164 -39.27 -17.31 -0.12
CA ASN A 164 -39.78 -17.19 1.24
C ASN A 164 -40.00 -18.57 1.89
N SER A 165 -38.95 -19.38 1.94
CA SER A 165 -39.03 -20.77 2.40
C SER A 165 -38.60 -20.95 3.86
N LYS A 166 -39.27 -21.87 4.56
CA LYS A 166 -38.79 -22.42 5.84
C LYS A 166 -38.52 -23.90 5.65
N TYR A 167 -37.32 -24.37 5.99
CA TYR A 167 -36.91 -25.73 5.65
C TYR A 167 -36.03 -26.39 6.71
N ALA A 168 -36.35 -27.62 7.09
CA ALA A 168 -35.54 -28.41 8.01
C ALA A 168 -34.73 -29.48 7.28
N ILE A 169 -33.45 -29.62 7.62
CA ILE A 169 -32.53 -30.63 7.08
C ILE A 169 -32.03 -31.46 8.28
N ASN A 170 -32.54 -32.67 8.42
CA ASN A 170 -32.29 -33.51 9.59
C ASN A 170 -31.50 -34.76 9.17
N LYS A 171 -30.41 -35.07 9.89
CA LYS A 171 -29.61 -36.28 9.67
C LYS A 171 -29.09 -36.41 8.25
N ALA A 172 -28.80 -35.30 7.59
CA ALA A 172 -28.27 -35.31 6.24
C ALA A 172 -26.81 -35.77 6.25
N ASN A 173 -26.44 -36.50 5.21
CA ASN A 173 -25.05 -36.78 4.87
C ASN A 173 -24.78 -36.22 3.47
N VAL A 174 -24.11 -35.07 3.41
CA VAL A 174 -23.78 -34.39 2.16
C VAL A 174 -22.29 -34.46 1.95
N THR A 175 -21.86 -35.03 0.82
CA THR A 175 -20.47 -35.03 0.38
C THR A 175 -20.38 -34.42 -1.01
N ALA A 176 -19.65 -33.33 -1.17
CA ALA A 176 -19.49 -32.65 -2.45
C ALA A 176 -18.01 -32.36 -2.73
N ASN A 177 -17.47 -32.98 -3.78
CA ASN A 177 -16.09 -32.86 -4.22
C ASN A 177 -15.98 -32.04 -5.52
N GLY A 178 -14.85 -31.37 -5.72
CA GLY A 178 -14.53 -30.50 -6.85
C GLY A 178 -14.58 -29.03 -6.46
N ASP A 179 -14.03 -28.15 -7.28
CA ASP A 179 -13.54 -26.85 -6.78
C ASP A 179 -14.58 -25.82 -6.36
N GLY A 180 -15.87 -26.09 -6.54
CA GLY A 180 -16.89 -25.06 -6.40
C GLY A 180 -16.78 -24.11 -7.59
N GLY A 181 -17.42 -22.95 -7.50
CA GLY A 181 -17.33 -22.01 -8.63
C GLY A 181 -17.32 -20.54 -8.23
N ASP A 182 -18.11 -20.17 -7.22
CA ASP A 182 -18.10 -18.82 -6.66
C ASP A 182 -18.74 -18.85 -5.25
N ASP A 183 -17.89 -18.80 -4.23
CA ASP A 183 -18.32 -18.81 -2.83
C ASP A 183 -18.87 -17.46 -2.35
N PHE A 184 -18.83 -16.40 -3.15
CA PHE A 184 -19.55 -15.15 -2.89
C PHE A 184 -20.99 -15.18 -3.41
N SER A 185 -21.31 -16.09 -4.34
CA SER A 185 -22.68 -16.31 -4.82
C SER A 185 -23.30 -17.64 -4.38
N GLY A 186 -22.54 -18.45 -3.63
CA GLY A 186 -22.96 -19.75 -3.12
C GLY A 186 -22.95 -20.86 -4.18
N TRP A 187 -22.31 -20.64 -5.31
CA TRP A 187 -22.29 -21.58 -6.42
C TRP A 187 -21.38 -22.79 -6.12
N GLY A 188 -21.97 -23.99 -6.15
CA GLY A 188 -21.29 -25.23 -5.78
C GLY A 188 -21.36 -25.56 -4.28
N SER A 189 -22.00 -24.72 -3.46
CA SER A 189 -22.12 -24.99 -2.03
C SER A 189 -22.95 -26.24 -1.71
N ALA A 190 -22.61 -26.94 -0.63
CA ALA A 190 -23.34 -28.14 -0.21
C ALA A 190 -24.76 -27.80 0.31
N VAL A 191 -24.89 -26.73 1.09
CA VAL A 191 -26.18 -26.15 1.46
C VAL A 191 -26.16 -24.65 1.21
N MET A 192 -27.19 -24.18 0.50
CA MET A 192 -27.33 -22.78 0.11
C MET A 192 -28.68 -22.22 0.57
N ALA A 193 -28.66 -21.04 1.19
CA ALA A 193 -29.84 -20.30 1.62
C ALA A 193 -29.75 -18.84 1.13
N ASP A 194 -30.71 -18.38 0.33
CA ASP A 194 -30.74 -16.99 -0.19
C ASP A 194 -32.16 -16.38 -0.19
N GLN A 195 -32.26 -15.11 -0.60
CA GLN A 195 -33.46 -14.27 -0.56
C GLN A 195 -34.01 -14.02 0.86
N ASN A 196 -34.98 -14.81 1.33
CA ASN A 196 -35.66 -14.60 2.60
C ASN A 196 -36.04 -15.93 3.25
N THR A 197 -35.03 -16.78 3.50
CA THR A 197 -35.25 -18.14 3.97
C THR A 197 -34.93 -18.33 5.45
N ASP A 198 -35.52 -19.35 6.06
CA ASP A 198 -35.27 -19.81 7.43
C ASP A 198 -34.98 -21.31 7.41
N VAL A 199 -33.69 -21.66 7.37
CA VAL A 199 -33.20 -23.03 7.24
C VAL A 199 -32.71 -23.54 8.60
N THR A 200 -33.10 -24.75 8.97
CA THR A 200 -32.57 -25.42 10.17
C THR A 200 -31.90 -26.73 9.80
N ILE A 201 -30.63 -26.91 10.15
CA ILE A 201 -29.85 -28.13 9.93
C ILE A 201 -29.64 -28.82 11.28
N ASN A 202 -30.00 -30.09 11.40
CA ASN A 202 -29.92 -30.85 12.65
C ASN A 202 -29.20 -32.17 12.45
N ASP A 203 -28.31 -32.54 13.37
CA ASP A 203 -27.70 -33.88 13.45
C ASP A 203 -27.07 -34.34 12.12
N SER A 204 -26.46 -33.43 11.36
CA SER A 204 -26.02 -33.67 9.98
C SER A 204 -24.50 -33.62 9.80
N TYR A 205 -23.99 -34.39 8.84
CA TYR A 205 -22.59 -34.37 8.39
C TYR A 205 -22.55 -33.74 7.00
N ILE A 206 -21.88 -32.59 6.87
CA ILE A 206 -21.71 -31.88 5.60
C ILE A 206 -20.21 -31.77 5.35
N ASN A 207 -19.76 -32.38 4.26
CA ASN A 207 -18.37 -32.42 3.86
C ASN A 207 -18.21 -31.89 2.44
N THR A 208 -17.38 -30.86 2.27
CA THR A 208 -16.97 -30.37 0.96
C THR A 208 -15.47 -30.55 0.74
N ALA A 209 -15.07 -30.76 -0.50
CA ALA A 209 -13.67 -30.80 -0.90
C ALA A 209 -13.49 -30.03 -2.22
N GLY A 210 -12.62 -29.03 -2.26
CA GLY A 210 -12.41 -28.16 -3.42
C GLY A 210 -11.58 -26.92 -3.08
N THR A 211 -11.34 -26.06 -4.07
CA THR A 211 -10.66 -24.76 -3.89
C THR A 211 -11.58 -23.63 -3.34
N ILE A 212 -12.80 -23.46 -3.85
CA ILE A 212 -13.80 -22.44 -3.45
C ILE A 212 -15.21 -23.02 -3.27
N ARG A 213 -15.31 -24.28 -2.82
CA ARG A 213 -16.55 -24.97 -2.49
C ARG A 213 -16.96 -24.84 -1.01
N THR A 214 -17.75 -23.82 -0.70
CA THR A 214 -18.29 -23.64 0.66
C THR A 214 -19.24 -24.76 1.09
N ALA A 215 -19.17 -25.19 2.34
CA ALA A 215 -20.12 -26.18 2.87
C ALA A 215 -21.49 -25.55 3.13
N ILE A 216 -21.54 -24.40 3.81
CA ILE A 216 -22.77 -23.65 4.09
C ILE A 216 -22.64 -22.22 3.60
N TRP A 217 -23.55 -21.82 2.72
CA TRP A 217 -23.64 -20.46 2.22
C TRP A 217 -24.97 -19.82 2.62
N VAL A 218 -24.92 -18.60 3.17
CA VAL A 218 -26.12 -17.85 3.60
C VAL A 218 -26.05 -16.42 3.08
N GLY A 219 -27.05 -15.98 2.33
CA GLY A 219 -27.09 -14.63 1.77
C GLY A 219 -28.45 -13.94 1.84
N ASP A 220 -28.47 -12.71 1.31
CA ASP A 220 -29.62 -11.81 1.33
C ASP A 220 -30.18 -11.61 2.75
N ASN A 221 -31.47 -11.83 3.00
CA ASN A 221 -32.08 -11.70 4.34
C ASN A 221 -32.30 -13.08 5.00
N SER A 222 -31.53 -14.08 4.58
CA SER A 222 -31.75 -15.47 5.02
C SER A 222 -31.10 -15.79 6.36
N LYS A 223 -31.66 -16.78 7.03
CA LYS A 223 -31.18 -17.29 8.30
C LYS A 223 -30.99 -18.80 8.22
N THR A 224 -29.81 -19.28 8.62
CA THR A 224 -29.53 -20.71 8.77
C THR A 224 -29.14 -21.03 10.21
N THR A 225 -29.85 -21.96 10.84
CA THR A 225 -29.53 -22.46 12.20
C THR A 225 -29.04 -23.89 12.13
N VAL A 226 -27.86 -24.17 12.65
CA VAL A 226 -27.20 -25.48 12.60
C VAL A 226 -27.04 -26.01 14.03
N ASN A 227 -27.58 -27.21 14.28
CA ASN A 227 -27.59 -27.84 15.58
C ASN A 227 -26.93 -29.23 15.52
N ASN A 228 -26.05 -29.53 16.47
CA ASN A 228 -25.42 -30.84 16.62
C ASN A 228 -24.87 -31.41 15.29
N SER A 229 -24.12 -30.63 14.53
CA SER A 229 -23.67 -31.04 13.19
C SER A 229 -22.16 -30.94 13.05
N VAL A 230 -21.61 -31.66 12.08
CA VAL A 230 -20.21 -31.53 11.65
C VAL A 230 -20.21 -30.92 10.26
N ILE A 231 -19.59 -29.76 10.15
CA ILE A 231 -19.35 -29.05 8.89
C ILE A 231 -17.86 -29.08 8.64
N TYR A 232 -17.47 -29.67 7.52
CA TYR A 232 -16.07 -29.85 7.16
C TYR A 232 -15.84 -29.43 5.73
N ALA A 233 -14.90 -28.51 5.50
CA ALA A 233 -14.48 -28.12 4.17
C ALA A 233 -12.99 -28.40 3.99
N GLN A 234 -12.64 -28.99 2.86
CA GLN A 234 -11.31 -29.51 2.57
C GLN A 234 -10.77 -28.89 1.30
N GLU A 235 -9.50 -28.52 1.33
CA GLU A 235 -8.75 -28.17 0.13
C GLU A 235 -8.45 -29.46 -0.65
N THR A 236 -8.50 -29.38 -1.98
CA THR A 236 -8.09 -30.46 -2.88
C THR A 236 -6.86 -30.08 -3.66
N ASN A 237 -6.15 -31.09 -4.14
CA ASN A 237 -5.01 -30.90 -5.03
C ASN A 237 -5.49 -30.59 -6.44
N ASP A 238 -5.08 -29.43 -6.98
CA ASP A 238 -5.44 -28.97 -8.32
C ASP A 238 -4.19 -28.71 -9.17
N ASP A 239 -4.26 -29.07 -10.45
CA ASP A 239 -3.23 -28.64 -11.40
C ASP A 239 -3.37 -27.15 -11.75
N TYR A 240 -2.26 -26.56 -12.22
CA TYR A 240 -2.20 -25.13 -12.53
C TYR A 240 -3.30 -24.67 -13.52
N ASN A 241 -3.60 -25.48 -14.54
CA ASN A 241 -4.61 -25.10 -15.53
C ASN A 241 -5.99 -25.06 -14.89
N THR A 242 -6.36 -26.11 -14.15
CA THR A 242 -7.65 -26.22 -13.45
C THR A 242 -7.86 -25.04 -12.48
N TYR A 243 -6.86 -24.72 -11.64
CA TYR A 243 -6.93 -23.58 -10.73
C TYR A 243 -6.99 -22.21 -11.47
N SER A 244 -6.23 -22.06 -12.55
CA SER A 244 -6.20 -20.82 -13.34
C SER A 244 -7.53 -20.53 -14.05
N GLU A 245 -8.28 -21.58 -14.40
CA GLU A 245 -9.57 -21.51 -15.09
C GLU A 245 -10.75 -21.14 -14.19
N LEU A 246 -10.63 -21.27 -12.86
CA LEU A 246 -11.59 -20.69 -11.93
C LEU A 246 -11.59 -19.17 -12.11
N VAL A 247 -12.73 -18.51 -12.31
CA VAL A 247 -12.76 -17.04 -12.52
C VAL A 247 -13.70 -16.35 -11.51
N PRO A 248 -13.58 -16.60 -10.20
CA PRO A 248 -14.32 -15.81 -9.22
C PRO A 248 -13.85 -14.35 -9.24
N SER A 249 -14.70 -13.47 -8.73
CA SER A 249 -14.45 -12.02 -8.64
C SER A 249 -13.26 -11.68 -7.75
N MET A 250 -12.98 -12.46 -6.70
CA MET A 250 -11.83 -12.30 -5.80
C MET A 250 -11.59 -13.54 -4.92
N MET A 251 -10.47 -13.55 -4.20
CA MET A 251 -10.19 -14.46 -3.07
C MET A 251 -10.35 -15.97 -3.35
N LYS A 252 -9.82 -16.46 -4.48
CA LYS A 252 -9.61 -17.92 -4.67
C LYS A 252 -8.75 -18.53 -3.56
N ARG A 253 -7.77 -17.73 -3.14
CA ARG A 253 -6.78 -17.99 -2.11
C ARG A 253 -6.82 -16.83 -1.13
N VAL A 254 -6.47 -17.12 0.12
CA VAL A 254 -6.32 -16.07 1.13
C VAL A 254 -5.33 -15.00 0.64
N PRO A 255 -5.62 -13.70 0.81
CA PRO A 255 -4.70 -12.64 0.43
C PRO A 255 -3.37 -12.74 1.19
N PHE A 256 -2.26 -12.61 0.46
CA PHE A 256 -0.90 -12.66 1.02
C PHE A 256 -0.66 -11.63 2.14
N ALA A 257 -1.28 -10.45 2.02
CA ALA A 257 -1.20 -9.37 3.00
C ALA A 257 -1.71 -9.74 4.41
N LEU A 258 -2.46 -10.84 4.53
CA LEU A 258 -2.94 -11.34 5.82
C LEU A 258 -1.94 -12.30 6.49
N GLY A 259 -0.83 -12.61 5.83
CA GLY A 259 0.20 -13.49 6.36
C GLY A 259 -0.29 -14.92 6.63
N MET A 260 -1.00 -15.52 5.67
CA MET A 260 -1.47 -16.92 5.70
C MET A 260 -1.39 -17.54 4.30
N GLU A 261 -1.58 -18.84 4.23
CA GLU A 261 -1.77 -19.59 3.00
C GLU A 261 -3.04 -20.46 3.04
N GLY A 262 -3.51 -20.88 1.87
CA GLY A 262 -4.64 -21.79 1.72
C GLY A 262 -5.83 -21.21 0.96
N THR A 263 -6.77 -22.11 0.71
CA THR A 263 -8.02 -21.97 -0.04
C THR A 263 -9.17 -22.50 0.83
N ILE A 264 -10.40 -22.46 0.34
CA ILE A 264 -11.61 -23.00 0.97
C ILE A 264 -12.08 -22.40 2.31
N ARG A 265 -13.35 -21.94 2.32
CA ARG A 265 -14.13 -21.58 3.51
C ARG A 265 -15.19 -22.63 3.81
N ALA A 266 -15.44 -22.94 5.08
CA ALA A 266 -16.51 -23.87 5.45
C ALA A 266 -17.88 -23.19 5.48
N THR A 267 -17.95 -21.99 6.08
CA THR A 267 -19.15 -21.15 6.13
C THR A 267 -18.85 -19.82 5.47
N ASN A 268 -19.76 -19.34 4.62
CA ASN A 268 -19.73 -17.96 4.14
C ASN A 268 -21.10 -17.30 4.29
N VAL A 269 -21.15 -16.17 4.99
CA VAL A 269 -22.36 -15.36 5.20
C VAL A 269 -22.19 -14.02 4.50
N LEU A 270 -23.11 -13.67 3.60
CA LEU A 270 -23.09 -12.42 2.85
C LEU A 270 -24.37 -11.60 3.01
N GLY A 271 -24.28 -10.31 2.68
CA GLY A 271 -25.41 -9.41 2.75
C GLY A 271 -25.99 -9.33 4.16
N ALA A 272 -27.32 -9.38 4.31
CA ALA A 272 -27.97 -9.38 5.60
C ALA A 272 -28.13 -10.79 6.22
N GLY A 273 -27.43 -11.78 5.67
CA GLY A 273 -27.53 -13.18 6.06
C GLY A 273 -27.11 -13.43 7.50
N GLN A 274 -27.60 -14.53 8.08
CA GLN A 274 -27.31 -14.93 9.45
C GLN A 274 -27.06 -16.44 9.53
N ALA A 275 -25.94 -16.85 10.12
CA ALA A 275 -25.68 -18.23 10.48
C ALA A 275 -25.57 -18.39 12.00
N ILE A 276 -26.38 -19.29 12.55
CA ILE A 276 -26.40 -19.64 13.96
C ILE A 276 -25.92 -21.07 14.12
N TYR A 277 -24.92 -21.30 14.98
CA TYR A 277 -24.39 -22.63 15.26
C TYR A 277 -24.59 -22.98 16.73
N ASN A 278 -25.08 -24.18 17.02
CA ASN A 278 -25.25 -24.70 18.37
C ASN A 278 -24.68 -26.12 18.47
N ASN A 279 -23.80 -26.36 19.44
CA ASN A 279 -23.23 -27.69 19.71
C ASN A 279 -22.65 -28.37 18.46
N SER A 280 -21.97 -27.61 17.60
CA SER A 280 -21.51 -28.09 16.30
C SER A 280 -19.99 -28.04 16.19
N MET A 281 -19.44 -28.78 15.24
CA MET A 281 -18.03 -28.77 14.87
C MET A 281 -17.90 -28.18 13.46
N ILE A 282 -17.19 -27.06 13.31
CA ILE A 282 -17.06 -26.32 12.05
C ILE A 282 -15.57 -26.20 11.70
N ILE A 283 -15.11 -26.95 10.71
CA ILE A 283 -13.68 -27.08 10.40
C ILE A 283 -13.42 -26.77 8.93
N SER A 284 -12.37 -25.99 8.65
CA SER A 284 -11.78 -25.83 7.31
C SER A 284 -10.35 -26.36 7.35
N THR A 285 -9.83 -26.96 6.28
CA THR A 285 -8.39 -27.24 6.20
C THR A 285 -7.56 -25.99 5.85
N GLY A 286 -8.19 -25.00 5.22
CA GLY A 286 -7.60 -23.70 4.92
C GLY A 286 -8.23 -22.59 5.76
N TRP A 287 -8.73 -21.52 5.14
CA TRP A 287 -9.11 -20.30 5.85
C TRP A 287 -10.63 -20.18 6.05
N GLY A 288 -11.08 -19.58 7.14
CA GLY A 288 -12.51 -19.22 7.29
C GLY A 288 -13.44 -20.42 7.46
N ALA A 289 -13.26 -21.14 8.57
CA ALA A 289 -14.30 -22.05 9.05
C ALA A 289 -15.64 -21.30 9.26
N LEU A 290 -15.56 -20.05 9.74
CA LEU A 290 -16.67 -19.15 10.02
C LEU A 290 -16.42 -17.76 9.41
N SER A 291 -16.68 -17.60 8.11
CA SER A 291 -16.50 -16.32 7.42
C SER A 291 -17.79 -15.55 7.20
N THR A 292 -17.67 -14.23 7.25
CA THR A 292 -18.66 -13.27 6.76
C THR A 292 -17.99 -12.35 5.75
N ASP A 293 -18.61 -12.12 4.61
CA ASP A 293 -18.02 -11.35 3.53
C ASP A 293 -19.05 -10.38 2.95
N SER A 294 -18.67 -9.12 2.71
CA SER A 294 -19.59 -8.10 2.18
C SER A 294 -20.90 -8.03 2.98
N GLY A 295 -20.79 -8.18 4.29
CA GLY A 295 -21.93 -8.32 5.19
C GLY A 295 -22.53 -6.96 5.59
N THR A 296 -23.85 -6.93 5.75
CA THR A 296 -24.63 -5.78 6.19
C THR A 296 -25.67 -6.18 7.24
N SER A 297 -25.53 -7.37 7.82
CA SER A 297 -26.51 -7.97 8.72
C SER A 297 -26.82 -7.10 9.92
N HIS A 298 -25.82 -6.53 10.59
CA HIS A 298 -26.05 -5.72 11.78
C HIS A 298 -26.91 -4.50 11.48
N ASN A 299 -26.53 -3.72 10.46
CA ASN A 299 -27.26 -2.54 10.01
C ASN A 299 -28.70 -2.84 9.56
N ASN A 300 -28.93 -4.01 8.95
CA ASN A 300 -30.25 -4.37 8.41
C ASN A 300 -31.14 -5.10 9.42
N THR A 301 -30.56 -5.87 10.34
CA THR A 301 -31.30 -6.83 11.19
C THR A 301 -31.21 -6.51 12.67
N GLY A 302 -30.28 -5.66 13.09
CA GLY A 302 -30.03 -5.33 14.50
C GLY A 302 -29.47 -6.49 15.33
N THR A 303 -28.97 -7.54 14.69
CA THR A 303 -28.40 -8.73 15.34
C THR A 303 -27.08 -9.13 14.65
N TYR A 304 -26.58 -10.33 14.97
CA TYR A 304 -25.29 -10.83 14.53
C TYR A 304 -25.35 -11.55 13.16
N ALA A 305 -24.30 -11.42 12.34
CA ALA A 305 -24.09 -12.26 11.14
C ALA A 305 -23.78 -13.70 11.57
N LEU A 306 -22.86 -13.88 12.50
CA LEU A 306 -22.55 -15.15 13.13
C LEU A 306 -22.97 -15.15 14.60
N GLN A 307 -23.70 -16.19 15.01
CA GLN A 307 -23.97 -16.47 16.40
C GLN A 307 -23.64 -17.93 16.71
N VAL A 308 -22.55 -18.18 17.44
CA VAL A 308 -22.05 -19.54 17.68
C VAL A 308 -22.06 -19.84 19.17
N ASN A 309 -22.64 -20.98 19.55
CA ASN A 309 -22.82 -21.37 20.94
C ASN A 309 -22.37 -22.82 21.19
N ASN A 310 -21.68 -23.08 22.29
CA ASN A 310 -21.34 -24.43 22.78
C ASN A 310 -20.62 -25.29 21.72
N SER A 311 -19.81 -24.69 20.85
CA SER A 311 -19.31 -25.34 19.62
C SER A 311 -17.79 -25.42 19.59
N VAL A 312 -17.26 -26.16 18.62
CA VAL A 312 -15.83 -26.18 18.29
C VAL A 312 -15.66 -25.67 16.86
N SER A 313 -14.73 -24.76 16.65
CA SER A 313 -14.36 -24.29 15.32
C SER A 313 -12.85 -24.24 15.19
N GLY A 314 -12.32 -24.53 14.02
CA GLY A 314 -10.86 -24.50 13.85
C GLY A 314 -10.37 -24.83 12.46
N ILE A 315 -9.05 -24.75 12.31
CA ILE A 315 -8.34 -25.10 11.08
C ILE A 315 -7.66 -26.46 11.23
N GLY A 316 -7.87 -27.35 10.26
CA GLY A 316 -7.27 -28.68 10.22
C GLY A 316 -8.20 -29.74 9.63
N THR A 317 -8.03 -30.99 10.08
CA THR A 317 -8.65 -32.15 9.42
C THR A 317 -9.69 -32.84 10.29
N VAL A 318 -10.72 -33.40 9.65
CA VAL A 318 -11.75 -34.20 10.30
C VAL A 318 -11.78 -35.60 9.68
N GLU A 319 -11.88 -36.61 10.54
CA GLU A 319 -12.07 -38.00 10.14
C GLU A 319 -13.02 -38.72 11.09
N VAL A 320 -13.46 -39.93 10.73
CA VAL A 320 -14.15 -40.81 11.69
C VAL A 320 -13.17 -41.18 12.80
N ALA A 321 -13.56 -40.91 14.05
CA ALA A 321 -12.69 -41.02 15.21
C ALA A 321 -12.19 -42.46 15.41
N GLN A 322 -10.89 -42.60 15.56
CA GLN A 322 -10.21 -43.87 15.82
C GLN A 322 -9.90 -44.02 17.32
N ALA A 323 -10.17 -45.19 17.90
CA ALA A 323 -10.10 -45.42 19.35
C ALA A 323 -8.73 -45.14 19.99
N ALA A 324 -7.63 -45.22 19.23
CA ALA A 324 -6.27 -45.03 19.72
C ALA A 324 -5.66 -43.66 19.38
N LYS A 325 -6.34 -42.82 18.58
CA LYS A 325 -5.84 -41.50 18.18
C LYS A 325 -6.36 -40.43 19.13
N LYS A 326 -5.46 -39.53 19.55
CA LYS A 326 -5.84 -38.31 20.28
C LYS A 326 -6.28 -37.26 19.27
N TYR A 327 -7.41 -36.63 19.52
CA TYR A 327 -7.97 -35.56 18.72
C TYR A 327 -7.97 -34.26 19.53
N THR A 328 -7.93 -33.12 18.84
CA THR A 328 -8.14 -31.80 19.43
C THR A 328 -9.55 -31.71 20.01
N ALA A 329 -10.54 -32.17 19.24
CA ALA A 329 -11.91 -32.33 19.69
C ALA A 329 -12.61 -33.48 18.99
N THR A 330 -13.72 -33.97 19.56
CA THR A 330 -14.57 -34.98 18.92
C THR A 330 -16.03 -34.54 18.98
N GLN A 331 -16.80 -34.83 17.94
CA GLN A 331 -18.24 -34.57 17.87
C GLN A 331 -18.96 -35.84 17.41
N THR A 332 -20.07 -36.20 18.07
CA THR A 332 -20.91 -37.32 17.61
C THR A 332 -22.15 -36.79 16.92
N VAL A 333 -22.34 -37.20 15.67
CA VAL A 333 -23.46 -36.78 14.82
C VAL A 333 -23.98 -37.99 14.06
N ASN A 334 -25.30 -38.14 14.04
CA ASN A 334 -25.98 -39.27 13.39
C ASN A 334 -25.39 -40.64 13.78
N GLY A 335 -24.99 -40.80 15.05
CA GLY A 335 -24.38 -42.01 15.59
C GLY A 335 -22.93 -42.28 15.19
N VAL A 336 -22.28 -41.38 14.45
CA VAL A 336 -20.85 -41.45 14.09
C VAL A 336 -20.07 -40.41 14.88
N THR A 337 -18.99 -40.84 15.54
CA THR A 337 -18.07 -39.94 16.21
C THR A 337 -16.97 -39.51 15.23
N TYR A 338 -16.85 -38.21 15.02
CA TYR A 338 -15.81 -37.58 14.22
C TYR A 338 -14.75 -36.97 15.13
N GLY A 339 -13.49 -37.06 14.73
CA GLY A 339 -12.35 -36.47 15.41
C GLY A 339 -11.72 -35.38 14.56
N TYR A 340 -11.53 -34.20 15.15
CA TYR A 340 -10.83 -33.06 14.58
C TYR A 340 -9.39 -33.02 15.08
N THR A 341 -8.43 -32.81 14.17
CA THR A 341 -7.02 -32.57 14.47
C THR A 341 -6.60 -31.24 13.87
N MET A 342 -6.13 -30.32 14.72
CA MET A 342 -5.63 -29.00 14.30
C MET A 342 -4.39 -29.15 13.40
N GLY A 343 -4.28 -28.28 12.39
CA GLY A 343 -3.16 -28.18 11.45
C GLY A 343 -3.53 -27.33 10.24
N GLY A 344 -2.60 -27.14 9.29
CA GLY A 344 -2.81 -26.28 8.12
C GLY A 344 -2.36 -24.83 8.35
N SER A 345 -2.95 -23.89 7.62
CA SER A 345 -2.77 -22.45 7.73
C SER A 345 -4.10 -21.75 7.47
N GLY A 346 -4.40 -20.69 8.21
CA GLY A 346 -5.63 -19.91 8.07
C GLY A 346 -6.13 -19.33 9.39
N TYR A 347 -7.16 -18.48 9.29
CA TYR A 347 -7.92 -18.01 10.44
C TYR A 347 -9.19 -18.84 10.66
N VAL A 348 -9.70 -18.88 11.88
CA VAL A 348 -10.97 -19.58 12.15
C VAL A 348 -12.18 -18.76 11.74
N THR A 349 -12.22 -17.47 12.11
CA THR A 349 -13.34 -16.58 11.79
C THR A 349 -12.95 -15.25 11.14
N TYR A 350 -13.86 -14.71 10.32
CA TYR A 350 -13.72 -13.44 9.63
C TYR A 350 -14.94 -12.55 9.91
N ALA A 351 -14.71 -11.27 10.14
CA ALA A 351 -15.73 -10.24 10.14
C ALA A 351 -15.40 -9.18 9.08
N ASP A 352 -16.28 -8.93 8.12
CA ASP A 352 -16.06 -7.93 7.08
C ASP A 352 -17.27 -7.01 6.88
N SER A 353 -16.99 -5.79 6.43
CA SER A 353 -17.98 -4.78 6.03
C SER A 353 -18.92 -4.30 7.16
N GLY A 354 -18.45 -4.30 8.41
CA GLY A 354 -19.20 -3.77 9.54
C GLY A 354 -20.19 -4.74 10.18
N VAL A 355 -20.04 -6.05 9.95
CA VAL A 355 -20.88 -7.05 10.63
C VAL A 355 -20.49 -7.23 12.09
N TRP A 356 -21.46 -7.73 12.86
CA TRP A 356 -21.26 -8.06 14.26
C TRP A 356 -21.37 -9.58 14.43
N ASN A 357 -20.43 -10.17 15.17
CA ASN A 357 -20.45 -11.59 15.50
C ASN A 357 -20.50 -11.81 17.00
N LYS A 358 -21.06 -12.95 17.42
CA LYS A 358 -21.11 -13.35 18.82
C LYS A 358 -20.78 -14.83 19.00
N TYR A 359 -19.89 -15.10 19.94
CA TYR A 359 -19.42 -16.44 20.29
C TYR A 359 -19.59 -16.64 21.80
N SER A 360 -20.26 -17.71 22.19
CA SER A 360 -20.55 -18.01 23.60
C SER A 360 -20.25 -19.48 23.93
N ASN A 361 -19.33 -19.73 24.86
CA ASN A 361 -18.85 -21.09 25.15
C ASN A 361 -18.37 -21.84 23.91
N VAL A 362 -17.48 -21.21 23.14
CA VAL A 362 -16.92 -21.79 21.91
C VAL A 362 -15.43 -22.04 22.10
N ARG A 363 -14.95 -23.16 21.54
CA ARG A 363 -13.53 -23.49 21.52
C ARG A 363 -12.97 -23.28 20.13
N PHE A 364 -11.98 -22.41 20.01
CA PHE A 364 -11.30 -22.07 18.76
C PHE A 364 -9.88 -22.65 18.75
N TYR A 365 -9.48 -23.20 17.61
CA TYR A 365 -8.14 -23.77 17.42
C TYR A 365 -7.60 -23.37 16.05
N SER A 366 -6.48 -22.65 16.02
CA SER A 366 -5.89 -22.14 14.78
C SER A 366 -4.37 -22.26 14.76
N PRO A 367 -3.74 -22.55 13.62
CA PRO A 367 -2.30 -22.37 13.47
C PRO A 367 -1.90 -20.89 13.36
N ASP A 368 -2.71 -20.04 12.72
CA ASP A 368 -2.34 -18.64 12.47
C ASP A 368 -3.14 -17.67 13.33
N TYR A 369 -4.45 -17.53 13.07
CA TYR A 369 -5.29 -16.53 13.74
C TYR A 369 -6.61 -17.11 14.22
N VAL A 370 -7.12 -16.67 15.36
CA VAL A 370 -8.49 -16.96 15.78
C VAL A 370 -9.45 -16.18 14.89
N GLN A 371 -9.26 -14.85 14.81
CA GLN A 371 -10.12 -13.97 14.02
C GLN A 371 -9.36 -12.86 13.31
N ILE A 372 -9.83 -12.54 12.11
CA ILE A 372 -9.54 -11.26 11.45
C ILE A 372 -10.82 -10.40 11.40
N LEU A 373 -10.71 -9.14 11.82
CA LEU A 373 -11.73 -8.10 11.66
C LEU A 373 -11.29 -7.13 10.56
N ALA A 374 -12.05 -7.07 9.48
CA ALA A 374 -11.77 -6.25 8.32
C ALA A 374 -12.91 -5.30 8.00
N SER A 375 -12.58 -4.20 7.30
CA SER A 375 -13.45 -3.20 6.67
C SER A 375 -14.69 -2.73 7.46
N GLY A 376 -14.90 -1.41 7.54
CA GLY A 376 -16.04 -0.86 8.28
C GLY A 376 -15.97 -1.17 9.79
N GLU A 377 -17.06 -0.94 10.51
CA GLU A 377 -17.11 -1.04 11.98
C GLU A 377 -17.38 -2.47 12.47
N SER A 378 -16.58 -3.42 11.98
CA SER A 378 -16.75 -4.85 12.27
C SER A 378 -16.47 -5.14 13.75
N SER A 379 -17.39 -5.84 14.42
CA SER A 379 -17.32 -6.06 15.87
C SER A 379 -17.53 -7.52 16.23
N SER A 380 -16.94 -7.98 17.34
CA SER A 380 -17.08 -9.37 17.80
C SER A 380 -17.05 -9.47 19.31
N ILE A 381 -17.90 -10.34 19.84
CA ILE A 381 -18.04 -10.57 21.27
C ILE A 381 -17.79 -12.05 21.55
N TYR A 382 -16.81 -12.33 22.41
CA TYR A 382 -16.48 -13.63 22.95
C TYR A 382 -16.85 -13.65 24.43
N ASP A 383 -17.62 -14.65 24.82
CA ASP A 383 -18.16 -14.83 26.18
C ASP A 383 -17.92 -16.28 26.60
N ASP A 384 -17.27 -16.52 27.74
CA ASP A 384 -17.02 -17.87 28.29
C ASP A 384 -16.32 -18.80 27.27
N SER A 385 -15.45 -18.28 26.41
CA SER A 385 -14.88 -19.00 25.27
C SER A 385 -13.39 -19.30 25.47
N TYR A 386 -12.90 -20.37 24.81
CA TYR A 386 -11.49 -20.75 24.82
C TYR A 386 -10.91 -20.62 23.41
N MET A 387 -9.74 -20.01 23.30
CA MET A 387 -9.12 -19.66 22.03
C MET A 387 -7.65 -20.04 22.04
N TYR A 388 -7.25 -20.94 21.14
CA TYR A 388 -5.85 -21.33 20.95
C TYR A 388 -5.34 -20.88 19.59
N CYS A 389 -4.15 -20.27 19.54
CA CYS A 389 -3.41 -20.04 18.30
C CYS A 389 -1.88 -20.10 18.43
N ASP A 390 -1.19 -20.55 17.39
CA ASP A 390 0.28 -20.65 17.37
C ASP A 390 1.01 -19.36 16.92
N ARG A 391 0.28 -18.26 16.66
CA ARG A 391 0.83 -16.95 16.27
C ARG A 391 0.12 -15.80 16.97
N ILE A 392 -0.74 -15.07 16.25
CA ILE A 392 -1.44 -13.86 16.72
C ILE A 392 -2.92 -14.21 16.82
N ALA A 393 -3.55 -14.03 17.98
CA ALA A 393 -4.94 -14.44 18.15
C ALA A 393 -5.91 -13.60 17.30
N PHE A 394 -5.78 -12.28 17.36
CA PHE A 394 -6.69 -11.35 16.69
C PHE A 394 -5.92 -10.36 15.83
N MET A 395 -6.36 -10.16 14.59
CA MET A 395 -5.82 -9.12 13.71
C MET A 395 -6.94 -8.23 13.17
N THR A 396 -6.67 -6.95 13.01
CA THR A 396 -7.52 -6.07 12.20
C THR A 396 -6.82 -5.69 10.90
N GLN A 397 -7.60 -5.63 9.81
CA GLN A 397 -7.09 -5.29 8.47
C GLN A 397 -8.04 -4.31 7.79
N GLN A 398 -7.58 -3.09 7.51
CA GLN A 398 -8.41 -2.05 6.87
C GLN A 398 -9.73 -1.77 7.65
N ALA A 399 -9.76 -2.05 8.95
CA ALA A 399 -10.95 -1.90 9.79
C ALA A 399 -11.36 -0.43 9.88
N GLY A 400 -12.62 -0.12 9.58
CA GLY A 400 -13.15 1.24 9.66
C GLY A 400 -13.63 1.63 11.07
N GLY A 401 -13.20 0.89 12.09
CA GLY A 401 -13.68 0.98 13.47
C GLY A 401 -14.12 -0.38 14.01
N GLY A 402 -14.98 -0.35 15.04
CA GLY A 402 -15.57 -1.54 15.66
C GLY A 402 -14.87 -1.98 16.94
N THR A 403 -15.45 -2.98 17.61
CA THR A 403 -14.98 -3.44 18.92
C THR A 403 -14.86 -4.96 18.99
N LEU A 404 -13.69 -5.42 19.43
CA LEU A 404 -13.48 -6.78 19.90
C LEU A 404 -13.65 -6.80 21.42
N THR A 405 -14.58 -7.62 21.92
CA THR A 405 -14.80 -7.82 23.36
C THR A 405 -14.52 -9.27 23.72
N LEU A 406 -13.59 -9.48 24.64
CA LEU A 406 -13.29 -10.76 25.26
C LEU A 406 -13.77 -10.70 26.71
N LYS A 407 -14.66 -11.62 27.07
CA LYS A 407 -15.26 -11.63 28.41
C LYS A 407 -15.28 -13.03 29.01
N ASP A 408 -14.86 -13.14 30.26
CA ASP A 408 -14.90 -14.39 31.03
C ASP A 408 -14.26 -15.56 30.26
N SER A 409 -13.24 -15.29 29.43
CA SER A 409 -12.70 -16.20 28.43
C SER A 409 -11.24 -16.59 28.70
N GLU A 410 -10.67 -17.47 27.88
CA GLU A 410 -9.27 -17.91 27.96
C GLU A 410 -8.64 -17.85 26.56
N VAL A 411 -7.48 -17.21 26.42
CA VAL A 411 -6.73 -17.09 25.17
C VAL A 411 -5.32 -17.63 25.38
N ASP A 412 -5.00 -18.74 24.72
CA ASP A 412 -3.65 -19.27 24.58
C ASP A 412 -3.09 -18.84 23.22
N THR A 413 -2.12 -17.95 23.22
CA THR A 413 -1.48 -17.46 21.98
C THR A 413 0.04 -17.54 22.10
N LYS A 414 0.76 -17.54 20.98
CA LYS A 414 2.23 -17.57 21.01
C LYS A 414 2.83 -16.18 21.06
N ASP A 415 2.36 -15.29 20.18
CA ASP A 415 3.04 -14.04 19.89
C ASP A 415 2.28 -12.83 20.45
N ALA A 416 1.03 -12.66 19.99
CA ALA A 416 0.25 -11.47 20.33
C ALA A 416 -1.23 -11.80 20.50
N LEU A 417 -1.87 -11.17 21.48
CA LEU A 417 -3.32 -11.20 21.63
C LEU A 417 -3.98 -10.43 20.49
N MET A 418 -3.64 -9.15 20.28
CA MET A 418 -4.24 -8.35 19.20
C MET A 418 -3.23 -7.51 18.42
N GLN A 419 -3.25 -7.64 17.09
CA GLN A 419 -2.55 -6.78 16.15
C GLN A 419 -3.52 -5.87 15.40
N ILE A 420 -3.35 -4.56 15.52
CA ILE A 420 -4.14 -3.56 14.82
C ILE A 420 -3.30 -2.99 13.69
N LYS A 421 -3.63 -3.32 12.44
CA LYS A 421 -2.92 -2.77 11.27
C LYS A 421 -3.52 -1.42 10.89
N SER A 422 -2.69 -0.37 10.86
CA SER A 422 -3.08 0.99 10.48
C SER A 422 -1.96 1.77 9.77
N GLY A 423 -2.08 3.09 9.63
CA GLY A 423 -1.07 3.96 9.03
C GLY A 423 -1.31 4.31 7.56
N LYS A 424 -0.27 4.17 6.73
CA LYS A 424 -0.21 4.70 5.36
C LYS A 424 -0.97 3.82 4.38
N ALA A 425 -0.80 2.50 4.48
CA ALA A 425 -1.44 1.54 3.57
C ALA A 425 -2.94 1.44 3.84
N ASN A 426 -3.36 1.59 5.10
CA ASN A 426 -4.76 1.68 5.49
C ASN A 426 -4.92 2.58 6.73
N LYS A 427 -6.06 3.24 6.87
CA LYS A 427 -6.33 4.19 7.96
C LYS A 427 -7.24 3.58 9.03
N GLY A 428 -6.95 2.33 9.41
CA GLY A 428 -7.82 1.59 10.29
C GLY A 428 -7.72 2.01 11.77
N TYR A 429 -8.79 1.80 12.51
CA TYR A 429 -8.79 1.94 13.97
C TYR A 429 -9.72 0.89 14.58
N SER A 430 -9.46 0.51 15.83
CA SER A 430 -10.24 -0.54 16.50
C SER A 430 -10.17 -0.41 18.01
N HIS A 431 -11.18 -0.96 18.68
CA HIS A 431 -11.26 -0.99 20.13
C HIS A 431 -11.17 -2.43 20.64
N LEU A 432 -10.34 -2.66 21.65
CA LEU A 432 -10.25 -3.91 22.39
C LEU A 432 -10.81 -3.71 23.81
N VAL A 433 -11.64 -4.66 24.23
CA VAL A 433 -12.09 -4.80 25.63
C VAL A 433 -11.76 -6.20 26.10
N VAL A 434 -10.92 -6.32 27.13
CA VAL A 434 -10.56 -7.58 27.79
C VAL A 434 -11.10 -7.52 29.21
N ASP A 435 -12.11 -8.33 29.53
CA ASP A 435 -12.82 -8.30 30.81
C ASP A 435 -12.82 -9.69 31.46
N ASN A 436 -12.08 -9.83 32.57
CA ASN A 436 -11.94 -11.11 33.29
C ASN A 436 -11.57 -12.28 32.34
N THR A 437 -10.69 -12.01 31.37
CA THR A 437 -10.21 -13.01 30.41
C THR A 437 -8.77 -13.37 30.73
N ASP A 438 -8.48 -14.66 30.83
CA ASP A 438 -7.12 -15.16 31.01
C ASP A 438 -6.39 -15.14 29.67
N VAL A 439 -5.18 -14.59 29.63
CA VAL A 439 -4.37 -14.48 28.42
C VAL A 439 -3.00 -15.07 28.72
N ASP A 440 -2.71 -16.22 28.12
CA ASP A 440 -1.46 -16.94 28.27
C ASP A 440 -0.66 -16.93 26.96
N PHE A 441 0.63 -16.61 27.09
CA PHE A 441 1.60 -16.64 26.00
C PHE A 441 2.35 -17.99 26.02
N SER A 442 1.64 -19.07 25.66
CA SER A 442 2.03 -20.46 25.96
C SER A 442 3.16 -21.05 25.08
N GLY A 443 3.90 -20.23 24.33
CA GLY A 443 4.91 -20.66 23.36
C GLY A 443 6.25 -19.91 23.45
N ASP A 444 7.22 -20.36 22.65
CA ASP A 444 8.54 -19.72 22.52
C ASP A 444 8.48 -18.68 21.38
N SER A 445 7.90 -17.51 21.67
CA SER A 445 7.88 -16.39 20.71
C SER A 445 9.29 -15.91 20.41
N LYS A 446 9.52 -15.52 19.16
CA LYS A 446 10.76 -14.83 18.74
C LYS A 446 10.57 -13.32 18.62
N ARG A 447 9.33 -12.85 18.78
CA ARG A 447 8.95 -11.45 18.67
C ARG A 447 9.12 -10.69 19.99
N THR A 448 8.90 -11.40 21.09
CA THR A 448 8.86 -10.88 22.45
C THR A 448 9.19 -12.01 23.44
N ASP A 449 9.77 -11.66 24.59
CA ASP A 449 9.97 -12.59 25.70
C ASP A 449 8.75 -12.61 26.65
N ASP A 450 7.99 -11.51 26.72
CA ASP A 450 6.90 -11.31 27.69
C ASP A 450 5.48 -11.52 27.09
N GLY A 451 5.38 -11.64 25.76
CA GLY A 451 4.11 -11.64 25.03
C GLY A 451 3.63 -10.23 24.68
N ILE A 452 2.78 -10.09 23.66
CA ILE A 452 2.21 -8.80 23.24
C ILE A 452 0.70 -8.82 23.46
N LEU A 453 0.18 -8.02 24.40
CA LEU A 453 -1.26 -7.88 24.59
C LEU A 453 -1.89 -7.09 23.44
N VAL A 454 -1.28 -5.98 23.05
CA VAL A 454 -1.75 -5.15 21.92
C VAL A 454 -0.58 -4.54 21.19
N GLU A 455 -0.59 -4.64 19.87
CA GLU A 455 0.30 -3.89 18.99
C GLU A 455 -0.52 -3.12 17.95
N LEU A 456 -0.37 -1.80 17.95
CA LEU A 456 -0.85 -0.95 16.87
C LEU A 456 0.31 -0.69 15.92
N VAL A 457 0.23 -1.22 14.70
CA VAL A 457 1.38 -1.30 13.78
C VAL A 457 1.12 -0.58 12.46
N GLU A 458 2.19 -0.01 11.91
CA GLU A 458 2.18 0.46 10.53
C GLU A 458 1.98 -0.74 9.59
N SER A 459 0.94 -0.65 8.75
CA SER A 459 0.47 -1.78 7.98
C SER A 459 1.45 -2.15 6.88
N ASP A 460 1.83 -3.42 6.90
CA ASP A 460 2.54 -4.18 5.88
C ASP A 460 1.59 -4.77 4.81
N ASP A 461 0.43 -4.12 4.59
CA ASP A 461 -0.52 -4.54 3.57
C ASP A 461 0.16 -4.48 2.18
N ALA A 462 0.31 -5.65 1.56
CA ALA A 462 0.83 -5.79 0.21
C ALA A 462 -0.06 -5.12 -0.85
N GLY A 463 -1.28 -4.70 -0.50
CA GLY A 463 -2.24 -3.99 -1.34
C GLY A 463 -3.47 -4.85 -1.65
N ASN A 464 -4.24 -4.43 -2.66
CA ASN A 464 -5.51 -5.07 -3.03
C ASN A 464 -5.37 -6.58 -3.27
N PRO A 465 -6.46 -7.36 -3.09
CA PRO A 465 -6.49 -8.79 -3.41
C PRO A 465 -5.89 -9.07 -4.80
N GLY A 466 -4.87 -9.92 -4.85
CA GLY A 466 -4.12 -10.25 -6.07
C GLY A 466 -2.74 -9.60 -6.19
N VAL A 467 -2.34 -8.70 -5.26
CA VAL A 467 -0.92 -8.37 -5.10
C VAL A 467 -0.22 -9.52 -4.37
N THR A 468 0.86 -10.01 -4.98
CA THR A 468 1.54 -11.25 -4.58
C THR A 468 2.95 -11.01 -4.08
N SER A 469 3.30 -9.75 -3.75
CA SER A 469 4.62 -9.41 -3.24
C SER A 469 4.55 -8.20 -2.32
N TYR A 470 5.35 -8.21 -1.26
CA TYR A 470 5.56 -7.08 -0.37
C TYR A 470 7.06 -6.76 -0.28
N THR A 471 7.44 -5.49 -0.21
CA THR A 471 8.84 -5.10 0.00
C THR A 471 8.94 -4.47 1.37
N ILE A 472 9.76 -5.08 2.23
CA ILE A 472 9.98 -4.61 3.60
C ILE A 472 10.59 -3.22 3.56
N ASN A 473 10.01 -2.31 4.34
CA ASN A 473 10.43 -0.92 4.42
C ASN A 473 10.06 -0.33 5.79
N ASP A 474 10.70 -0.87 6.82
CA ASP A 474 10.55 -0.45 8.21
C ASP A 474 11.41 0.80 8.45
N ALA A 475 10.74 1.94 8.55
CA ALA A 475 11.39 3.26 8.62
C ALA A 475 10.93 4.07 9.84
N GLY A 476 10.49 3.38 10.90
CA GLY A 476 9.97 4.04 12.12
C GLY A 476 11.00 4.94 12.81
N GLU A 477 12.28 4.58 12.78
CA GLU A 477 13.38 5.38 13.33
C GLU A 477 13.61 6.70 12.55
N ASP A 478 13.25 6.72 11.27
CA ASP A 478 13.37 7.89 10.39
C ASP A 478 12.07 8.71 10.31
N ALA A 479 11.11 8.43 11.21
CA ALA A 479 9.80 9.07 11.21
C ALA A 479 9.87 10.59 11.39
N ILE A 480 9.12 11.30 10.57
CA ILE A 480 8.98 12.75 10.64
C ILE A 480 7.61 13.07 11.25
N PRO A 481 7.53 14.01 12.22
CA PRO A 481 6.25 14.45 12.77
C PRO A 481 5.23 14.84 11.68
N THR A 482 3.98 14.44 11.85
CA THR A 482 2.92 14.66 10.85
C THR A 482 1.65 15.23 11.48
N GLY A 483 0.93 16.06 10.71
CA GLY A 483 -0.40 16.56 11.08
C GLY A 483 -1.55 15.72 10.51
N LYS A 484 -1.26 14.61 9.82
CA LYS A 484 -2.28 13.70 9.28
C LYS A 484 -2.77 12.80 10.40
N GLU A 485 -4.04 12.87 10.76
CA GLU A 485 -4.61 12.07 11.85
C GLU A 485 -5.42 10.88 11.33
N ILE A 486 -5.42 9.81 12.11
CA ILE A 486 -6.32 8.65 12.04
C ILE A 486 -7.06 8.61 13.37
N ASP A 487 -8.33 8.19 13.36
CA ASP A 487 -9.08 7.98 14.60
C ASP A 487 -8.32 7.04 15.55
N ASP A 488 -8.36 7.34 16.84
CA ASP A 488 -7.56 6.64 17.84
C ASP A 488 -8.07 5.21 18.06
N SER A 489 -7.14 4.29 18.29
CA SER A 489 -7.46 2.93 18.73
C SER A 489 -7.43 2.89 20.26
N SER A 490 -8.12 1.92 20.87
CA SER A 490 -8.12 1.80 22.32
C SER A 490 -8.05 0.36 22.80
N ALA A 491 -7.51 0.16 23.99
CA ALA A 491 -7.47 -1.12 24.70
C ALA A 491 -7.88 -0.92 26.16
N THR A 492 -8.93 -1.61 26.59
CA THR A 492 -9.41 -1.55 27.97
C THR A 492 -9.31 -2.92 28.62
N PHE A 493 -8.57 -2.98 29.73
CA PHE A 493 -8.37 -4.19 30.52
C PHE A 493 -9.16 -4.07 31.82
N LYS A 494 -10.00 -5.06 32.11
CA LYS A 494 -10.95 -5.04 33.24
C LYS A 494 -10.86 -6.30 34.06
N ASN A 495 -11.02 -6.16 35.38
CA ASN A 495 -11.32 -7.27 36.30
C ASN A 495 -10.38 -8.50 36.17
N GLY A 496 -9.09 -8.28 35.89
CA GLY A 496 -8.17 -9.37 35.57
C GLY A 496 -6.71 -9.03 35.86
N GLU A 497 -5.86 -10.05 35.76
CA GLU A 497 -4.40 -9.93 35.84
C GLU A 497 -3.84 -10.25 34.45
N TYR A 498 -3.06 -9.34 33.90
CA TYR A 498 -2.57 -9.40 32.53
C TYR A 498 -1.05 -9.25 32.53
N THR A 499 -0.36 -10.12 31.80
CA THR A 499 1.08 -10.04 31.59
C THR A 499 1.35 -9.91 30.10
N GLY A 500 2.22 -8.99 29.70
CA GLY A 500 2.62 -8.77 28.32
C GLY A 500 2.64 -7.28 27.95
N ASP A 501 3.25 -6.98 26.80
CA ASP A 501 3.53 -5.62 26.37
C ASP A 501 2.41 -4.99 25.55
N ILE A 502 2.38 -3.66 25.54
CA ILE A 502 1.47 -2.84 24.75
C ILE A 502 2.26 -1.81 23.94
N TRP A 503 2.16 -1.91 22.62
CA TRP A 503 2.98 -1.14 21.67
C TRP A 503 2.14 -0.30 20.72
N ASN A 504 2.58 0.94 20.48
CA ASN A 504 2.10 1.76 19.36
C ASN A 504 3.29 2.11 18.46
N SER A 505 3.30 1.58 17.24
CA SER A 505 4.37 1.70 16.25
C SER A 505 3.92 2.42 14.97
N ILE A 506 2.95 3.32 15.07
CA ILE A 506 2.51 4.15 13.94
C ILE A 506 3.48 5.29 13.69
N TYR A 507 3.90 5.48 12.44
CA TYR A 507 4.87 6.54 12.13
C TYR A 507 4.55 7.39 10.90
N ASN A 508 3.73 6.94 9.95
CA ASN A 508 3.40 7.77 8.78
C ASN A 508 2.22 8.73 8.99
N ASN A 509 1.30 8.38 9.88
CA ASN A 509 0.20 9.23 10.32
C ASN A 509 0.26 9.36 11.84
N LYS A 510 -0.51 10.28 12.41
CA LYS A 510 -0.69 10.41 13.84
C LYS A 510 -1.90 9.59 14.27
N GLN A 511 -1.70 8.65 15.19
CA GLN A 511 -2.76 7.84 15.77
C GLN A 511 -2.41 7.44 17.20
N ALA A 512 -3.30 7.73 18.15
CA ALA A 512 -3.12 7.32 19.53
C ALA A 512 -3.57 5.88 19.77
N LEU A 513 -2.95 5.29 20.80
CA LEU A 513 -3.45 4.10 21.47
C LEU A 513 -3.85 4.50 22.90
N ASP A 514 -5.15 4.53 23.15
CA ASP A 514 -5.72 4.83 24.47
C ASP A 514 -5.86 3.55 25.29
N VAL A 515 -5.08 3.44 26.35
CA VAL A 515 -5.02 2.27 27.24
C VAL A 515 -5.66 2.61 28.57
N SER A 516 -6.58 1.77 29.04
CA SER A 516 -7.27 1.96 30.32
C SER A 516 -7.26 0.66 31.14
N LEU A 517 -6.88 0.77 32.41
CA LEU A 517 -6.94 -0.31 33.40
C LEU A 517 -8.08 0.00 34.39
N GLU A 518 -9.09 -0.87 34.43
CA GLU A 518 -10.26 -0.76 35.30
C GLU A 518 -10.38 -1.97 36.22
N ASN A 519 -10.08 -1.82 37.52
CA ASN A 519 -9.95 -2.94 38.45
C ASN A 519 -9.08 -4.09 37.88
N ALA A 520 -7.93 -3.75 37.30
CA ALA A 520 -7.05 -4.66 36.57
C ALA A 520 -5.58 -4.51 36.99
N GLN A 521 -4.82 -5.60 36.92
CA GLN A 521 -3.38 -5.60 37.18
C GLN A 521 -2.65 -5.89 35.86
N LEU A 522 -1.74 -5.02 35.46
CA LEU A 522 -0.91 -5.20 34.27
C LEU A 522 0.55 -5.36 34.68
N THR A 523 1.25 -6.36 34.15
CA THR A 523 2.71 -6.50 34.21
C THR A 523 3.27 -6.50 32.79
N GLY A 524 4.08 -5.50 32.45
CA GLY A 524 4.61 -5.36 31.08
C GLY A 524 5.01 -3.92 30.75
N THR A 525 5.58 -3.74 29.57
CA THR A 525 5.90 -2.42 29.03
C THR A 525 4.71 -1.83 28.27
N VAL A 526 4.41 -0.55 28.51
CA VAL A 526 3.40 0.22 27.75
C VAL A 526 4.11 1.40 27.10
N SER A 527 4.18 1.46 25.77
CA SER A 527 5.03 2.48 25.13
C SER A 527 4.70 2.75 23.66
N SER A 528 4.97 3.99 23.25
CA SER A 528 5.35 4.28 21.86
C SER A 528 6.60 3.47 21.48
N SER A 529 6.67 3.00 20.25
CA SER A 529 7.77 2.16 19.76
C SER A 529 8.07 2.38 18.30
N VAL A 530 9.22 1.88 17.87
CA VAL A 530 9.46 1.51 16.47
C VAL A 530 9.27 0.00 16.33
N ALA A 531 8.89 -0.45 15.13
CA ALA A 531 8.74 -1.85 14.81
C ALA A 531 9.60 -2.21 13.59
N VAL A 532 10.15 -3.41 13.59
CA VAL A 532 10.86 -4.00 12.45
C VAL A 532 10.37 -5.42 12.21
N HIS A 533 10.30 -5.83 10.96
CA HIS A 533 10.00 -7.20 10.58
C HIS A 533 11.14 -8.12 11.04
N ILE A 534 10.78 -9.28 11.58
CA ILE A 534 11.72 -10.33 11.94
C ILE A 534 11.34 -11.64 11.27
N ASP A 535 12.35 -12.48 11.04
CA ASP A 535 12.14 -13.88 10.72
C ASP A 535 11.47 -14.58 11.91
N PRO A 536 10.28 -15.17 11.75
CA PRO A 536 9.53 -15.76 12.86
C PRO A 536 10.15 -17.06 13.40
N GLU A 537 11.07 -17.69 12.67
CA GLU A 537 11.79 -18.88 13.13
C GLU A 537 13.08 -18.52 13.89
N THR A 538 13.85 -17.55 13.39
CA THR A 538 15.16 -17.20 13.98
C THR A 538 15.12 -16.00 14.92
N GLY A 539 14.16 -15.10 14.74
CA GLY A 539 14.10 -13.79 15.40
C GLY A 539 15.02 -12.74 14.81
N ASP A 540 15.73 -13.03 13.71
CA ASP A 540 16.62 -12.08 13.07
C ASP A 540 15.84 -10.99 12.35
N VAL A 541 16.31 -9.73 12.44
CA VAL A 541 15.73 -8.61 11.70
C VAL A 541 15.87 -8.83 10.19
N VAL A 542 14.77 -8.65 9.47
CA VAL A 542 14.76 -8.75 8.01
C VAL A 542 15.17 -7.42 7.39
N GLU A 543 16.12 -7.44 6.45
CA GLU A 543 16.68 -6.22 5.87
C GLU A 543 15.65 -5.47 5.00
N ASN A 544 15.58 -4.15 5.16
CA ASN A 544 14.80 -3.27 4.28
C ASN A 544 15.19 -3.46 2.80
N GLY A 545 14.18 -3.51 1.93
CA GLY A 545 14.35 -3.84 0.51
C GLY A 545 14.24 -5.34 0.20
N THR A 546 14.16 -6.21 1.20
CA THR A 546 13.79 -7.62 1.02
C THR A 546 12.39 -7.72 0.43
N VAL A 547 12.23 -8.51 -0.63
CA VAL A 547 10.94 -8.71 -1.29
C VAL A 547 10.37 -10.07 -0.90
N LEU A 548 9.30 -10.04 -0.11
CA LEU A 548 8.48 -11.18 0.26
C LEU A 548 7.52 -11.53 -0.89
N GLN A 549 7.34 -12.82 -1.17
CA GLN A 549 6.51 -13.30 -2.28
C GLN A 549 5.44 -14.27 -1.80
N ALA A 550 4.21 -14.06 -2.27
CA ALA A 550 3.12 -15.01 -2.11
C ALA A 550 3.37 -16.26 -2.95
N TYR A 551 2.92 -17.41 -2.46
CA TYR A 551 2.90 -18.60 -3.30
C TYR A 551 1.69 -18.57 -4.24
N THR A 552 1.95 -18.35 -5.53
CA THR A 552 0.92 -18.33 -6.58
C THR A 552 0.92 -19.61 -7.42
N GLY A 553 1.37 -20.73 -6.86
CA GLY A 553 1.54 -21.99 -7.60
C GLY A 553 2.63 -21.96 -8.67
N SER A 554 2.87 -23.11 -9.31
CA SER A 554 3.77 -23.22 -10.47
C SER A 554 3.22 -24.21 -11.49
N GLU A 555 3.53 -24.06 -12.79
CA GLU A 555 3.17 -25.06 -13.81
C GLU A 555 3.81 -26.44 -13.52
N SER A 556 4.92 -26.45 -12.78
CA SER A 556 5.66 -27.65 -12.37
C SER A 556 5.14 -28.32 -11.10
N GLY A 557 4.28 -27.65 -10.32
CA GLY A 557 3.82 -28.08 -8.99
C GLY A 557 2.30 -28.01 -8.83
N ASN A 558 1.79 -28.50 -7.71
CA ASN A 558 0.36 -28.51 -7.38
C ASN A 558 -0.04 -27.18 -6.70
N HIS A 559 -1.04 -26.48 -7.25
CA HIS A 559 -1.31 -25.07 -6.92
C HIS A 559 -1.92 -24.86 -5.53
N ALA A 560 -2.67 -25.85 -5.04
CA ALA A 560 -3.29 -25.83 -3.71
C ALA A 560 -2.35 -26.29 -2.59
N ASN A 561 -1.26 -27.00 -2.92
CA ASN A 561 -0.37 -27.55 -1.91
C ASN A 561 0.79 -26.60 -1.59
N TYR A 562 0.53 -25.57 -0.78
CA TYR A 562 1.60 -24.69 -0.28
C TYR A 562 2.60 -25.43 0.64
N LEU A 563 2.19 -26.56 1.21
CA LEU A 563 3.02 -27.45 2.04
C LEU A 563 3.79 -28.49 1.20
N ALA A 564 4.02 -28.25 -0.09
CA ALA A 564 4.76 -29.19 -0.93
C ALA A 564 6.25 -29.27 -0.52
N ASP A 565 6.63 -30.39 0.10
CA ASP A 565 8.01 -30.72 0.54
C ASP A 565 9.01 -30.88 -0.63
N ASP A 566 8.57 -30.84 -1.88
CA ASP A 566 9.39 -31.06 -3.08
C ASP A 566 10.16 -29.80 -3.54
N GLY A 567 10.11 -28.72 -2.76
CA GLY A 567 10.73 -27.44 -3.07
C GLY A 567 9.96 -26.62 -4.11
N THR A 568 8.75 -27.06 -4.49
CA THR A 568 7.83 -26.31 -5.36
C THR A 568 6.75 -25.55 -4.59
N GLY A 569 6.71 -25.65 -3.24
CA GLY A 569 5.81 -24.93 -2.33
C GLY A 569 6.23 -23.49 -1.98
N THR A 570 5.60 -22.89 -0.97
CA THR A 570 5.87 -21.50 -0.53
C THR A 570 7.30 -21.32 0.03
N THR A 571 7.86 -20.11 -0.08
CA THR A 571 9.13 -19.72 0.58
C THR A 571 9.00 -19.56 2.09
N GLY A 572 7.77 -19.55 2.62
CA GLY A 572 7.48 -19.23 4.03
C GLY A 572 7.31 -17.74 4.28
N ASP A 573 7.49 -16.89 3.26
CA ASP A 573 7.47 -15.41 3.38
C ASP A 573 6.17 -14.85 3.98
N TYR A 574 5.05 -15.56 3.84
CA TYR A 574 3.78 -15.16 4.45
C TYR A 574 3.84 -15.14 5.99
N MET A 575 4.74 -15.91 6.61
CA MET A 575 4.92 -15.93 8.06
C MET A 575 5.62 -14.66 8.57
N THR A 576 6.43 -14.03 7.71
CA THR A 576 7.11 -12.77 8.01
C THR A 576 6.11 -11.60 8.00
N ILE A 577 5.04 -11.67 7.20
CA ILE A 577 3.94 -10.69 7.23
C ILE A 577 3.29 -10.72 8.62
N GLY A 578 3.17 -9.55 9.24
CA GLY A 578 2.66 -9.36 10.60
C GLY A 578 3.66 -9.71 11.70
N SER A 579 4.87 -10.18 11.39
CA SER A 579 5.87 -10.60 12.37
C SER A 579 6.80 -9.44 12.74
N PHE A 580 6.37 -8.61 13.70
CA PHE A 580 7.13 -7.44 14.16
C PHE A 580 7.81 -7.70 15.50
N SER A 581 9.03 -7.16 15.66
CA SER A 581 9.66 -6.91 16.96
C SER A 581 9.64 -5.41 17.25
N HIS A 582 9.45 -5.06 18.52
CA HIS A 582 9.30 -3.67 18.96
C HIS A 582 10.48 -3.20 19.78
N THR A 583 10.78 -1.92 19.68
CA THR A 583 11.72 -1.24 20.59
C THR A 583 11.06 0.03 21.10
N ALA A 584 11.02 0.20 22.42
CA ALA A 584 10.51 1.41 23.05
C ALA A 584 11.25 2.64 22.51
N HIS A 585 10.51 3.62 22.02
CA HIS A 585 11.07 4.79 21.37
C HIS A 585 10.25 6.04 21.72
N LYS A 586 10.92 7.20 21.75
CA LYS A 586 10.26 8.48 22.01
C LYS A 586 9.06 8.66 21.07
N THR A 587 7.94 9.08 21.63
CA THR A 587 6.71 9.37 20.90
C THR A 587 6.98 10.39 19.78
N ILE A 588 6.54 10.08 18.56
CA ILE A 588 6.57 10.99 17.40
C ILE A 588 5.15 11.18 16.87
N ASN A 589 4.61 10.14 16.22
CA ASN A 589 3.25 10.14 15.65
C ASN A 589 2.35 9.06 16.29
N ASN A 590 2.89 8.31 17.23
CA ASN A 590 2.31 7.14 17.90
C ASN A 590 2.09 7.38 19.40
N PRO A 591 1.31 8.40 19.81
CA PRO A 591 1.07 8.62 21.23
C PRO A 591 0.43 7.40 21.89
N VAL A 592 0.87 7.09 23.11
CA VAL A 592 0.19 6.14 23.99
C VAL A 592 -0.29 6.90 25.22
N ASN A 593 -1.58 6.81 25.50
CA ASN A 593 -2.19 7.41 26.68
C ASN A 593 -2.55 6.28 27.63
N LEU A 594 -2.11 6.35 28.89
CA LEU A 594 -2.40 5.32 29.90
C LEU A 594 -3.18 5.93 31.06
N ASP A 595 -4.36 5.35 31.34
CA ASP A 595 -5.20 5.63 32.50
C ASP A 595 -5.26 4.39 33.42
N VAL A 596 -4.92 4.58 34.70
CA VAL A 596 -4.91 3.53 35.72
C VAL A 596 -5.82 3.93 36.87
N ASP A 597 -6.94 3.21 37.01
CA ASP A 597 -7.91 3.50 38.05
C ASP A 597 -7.42 3.11 39.46
N LYS A 598 -8.20 3.52 40.48
CA LYS A 598 -7.83 3.36 41.90
C LYS A 598 -7.76 1.91 42.38
N ASP A 599 -8.32 0.97 41.62
CA ASP A 599 -8.35 -0.46 41.94
C ASP A 599 -7.41 -1.24 41.00
N SER A 600 -6.59 -0.54 40.22
CA SER A 600 -5.67 -1.08 39.22
C SER A 600 -4.22 -0.78 39.55
N THR A 601 -3.32 -1.62 39.04
CA THR A 601 -1.87 -1.40 39.14
C THR A 601 -1.19 -1.72 37.82
N TRP A 602 -0.23 -0.89 37.44
CA TRP A 602 0.75 -1.20 36.39
C TRP A 602 2.12 -1.50 37.00
N THR A 603 2.60 -2.72 36.79
CA THR A 603 3.95 -3.18 37.12
C THR A 603 4.83 -3.04 35.89
N VAL A 604 5.69 -2.02 35.88
CA VAL A 604 6.59 -1.69 34.78
C VAL A 604 7.74 -2.70 34.71
N THR A 605 8.02 -3.23 33.53
CA THR A 605 9.10 -4.21 33.27
C THR A 605 10.21 -3.70 32.34
N GLY A 606 10.04 -2.51 31.76
CA GLY A 606 11.04 -1.89 30.89
C GLY A 606 10.78 -0.41 30.64
N ASP A 607 11.71 0.24 29.94
CA ASP A 607 11.59 1.66 29.58
C ASP A 607 10.32 1.92 28.75
N SER A 608 9.59 2.98 29.12
CA SER A 608 8.28 3.33 28.53
C SER A 608 8.23 4.79 28.09
N TYR A 609 7.65 5.05 26.91
CA TYR A 609 7.40 6.39 26.38
C TYR A 609 5.90 6.60 26.17
N LEU A 610 5.34 7.53 26.93
CA LEU A 610 3.91 7.85 26.95
C LEU A 610 3.67 9.29 26.53
N ASN A 611 2.50 9.54 25.95
CA ASN A 611 2.00 10.90 25.77
C ASN A 611 1.39 11.39 27.09
N THR A 612 0.48 10.62 27.68
CA THR A 612 -0.08 10.92 29.02
C THR A 612 -0.03 9.70 29.93
N LEU A 613 0.21 9.95 31.22
CA LEU A 613 0.08 8.97 32.30
C LEU A 613 -0.86 9.54 33.36
N ASP A 614 -2.05 8.95 33.50
CA ASP A 614 -3.02 9.29 34.55
C ASP A 614 -3.12 8.13 35.54
N LEU A 615 -2.80 8.43 36.80
CA LEU A 615 -2.81 7.48 37.91
C LEU A 615 -3.83 7.94 38.94
N ALA A 616 -4.75 7.07 39.33
CA ALA A 616 -5.69 7.41 40.40
C ALA A 616 -5.00 7.62 41.76
N ALA A 617 -3.87 6.97 42.00
CA ALA A 617 -3.03 7.10 43.19
C ALA A 617 -1.57 6.67 42.93
N GLU A 618 -0.65 6.95 43.86
CA GLU A 618 0.77 6.59 43.72
C GLU A 618 1.00 5.06 43.73
N ASP A 619 0.14 4.29 44.38
CA ASP A 619 0.20 2.82 44.42
C ASP A 619 -0.32 2.14 43.14
N CYS A 620 -0.88 2.91 42.20
CA CYS A 620 -1.28 2.42 40.87
C CYS A 620 -0.10 2.09 39.95
N ILE A 621 1.14 2.42 40.34
CA ILE A 621 2.35 2.12 39.56
C ILE A 621 3.44 1.54 40.46
N THR A 622 4.16 0.54 39.95
CA THR A 622 5.29 -0.10 40.66
C THR A 622 6.27 -0.72 39.66
N ALA A 623 7.47 -1.06 40.11
CA ALA A 623 8.39 -1.93 39.38
C ALA A 623 9.18 -2.83 40.32
N ALA A 624 9.51 -4.04 39.86
CA ALA A 624 10.35 -4.97 40.62
C ALA A 624 11.80 -4.50 40.66
N ASP A 625 12.32 -4.10 39.50
CA ASP A 625 13.62 -3.47 39.30
C ASP A 625 13.45 -1.98 38.95
N PRO A 626 14.49 -1.13 39.08
CA PRO A 626 14.37 0.29 38.76
C PRO A 626 14.16 0.55 37.26
N GLU A 627 12.95 0.98 36.87
CA GLU A 627 12.57 1.28 35.49
C GLU A 627 12.35 2.79 35.25
N THR A 628 12.37 3.21 33.99
CA THR A 628 12.11 4.62 33.61
C THR A 628 10.88 4.79 32.71
N VAL A 629 9.98 5.68 33.10
CA VAL A 629 8.84 6.11 32.29
C VAL A 629 9.05 7.56 31.87
N TYR A 630 9.00 7.82 30.57
CA TYR A 630 9.00 9.15 29.97
C TYR A 630 7.56 9.51 29.62
N THR A 631 7.09 10.68 30.03
CA THR A 631 5.73 11.16 29.68
C THR A 631 5.70 12.66 29.43
N THR A 632 4.75 13.12 28.61
CA THR A 632 4.54 14.57 28.40
C THR A 632 3.62 15.20 29.43
N ALA A 633 2.76 14.38 30.06
CA ALA A 633 1.88 14.81 31.14
C ALA A 633 1.70 13.68 32.16
N LEU A 634 1.79 14.02 33.44
CA LEU A 634 1.53 13.13 34.57
C LEU A 634 0.44 13.73 35.45
N THR A 635 -0.60 12.95 35.73
CA THR A 635 -1.61 13.23 36.74
C THR A 635 -1.59 12.11 37.78
N VAL A 636 -1.58 12.45 39.07
CA VAL A 636 -1.75 11.49 40.16
C VAL A 636 -2.84 11.98 41.12
N GLY A 637 -3.91 11.20 41.31
CA GLY A 637 -5.01 11.55 42.20
C GLY A 637 -5.70 12.86 41.84
N ASN A 638 -5.89 13.13 40.54
CA ASN A 638 -6.38 14.40 39.98
C ASN A 638 -5.46 15.61 40.20
N VAL A 639 -4.18 15.40 40.52
CA VAL A 639 -3.18 16.46 40.65
C VAL A 639 -2.19 16.34 39.49
N ALA A 640 -2.09 17.39 38.66
CA ALA A 640 -1.10 17.47 37.59
C ALA A 640 0.30 17.76 38.16
N TYR A 641 1.31 17.08 37.63
CA TYR A 641 2.71 17.25 38.01
C TYR A 641 3.42 18.18 37.02
N GLU A 642 4.28 19.04 37.54
CA GLU A 642 5.13 19.93 36.73
C GLU A 642 6.24 19.14 36.03
N TYR A 643 6.87 19.72 35.01
CA TYR A 643 8.02 19.11 34.36
C TYR A 643 9.16 18.84 35.35
N GLY A 644 9.72 17.63 35.30
CA GLY A 644 10.72 17.18 36.26
C GLY A 644 10.90 15.67 36.30
N THR A 645 11.74 15.19 37.22
CA THR A 645 11.96 13.77 37.48
C THR A 645 11.43 13.41 38.85
N TYR A 646 10.60 12.37 38.90
CA TYR A 646 9.94 11.86 40.09
C TYR A 646 10.26 10.38 40.27
N THR A 647 10.13 9.87 41.49
CA THR A 647 10.29 8.44 41.77
C THR A 647 9.10 7.97 42.59
N ILE A 648 8.37 6.98 42.08
CA ILE A 648 7.21 6.36 42.71
C ILE A 648 7.43 4.85 42.66
N ASN A 649 7.49 4.16 43.81
CA ASN A 649 7.56 2.69 43.90
C ASN A 649 8.57 2.02 42.94
N ASN A 650 9.84 2.46 42.97
CA ASN A 650 10.95 2.05 42.07
C ASN A 650 10.86 2.51 40.61
N VAL A 651 9.79 3.20 40.20
CA VAL A 651 9.68 3.78 38.86
C VAL A 651 10.17 5.21 38.85
N THR A 652 11.13 5.50 37.97
CA THR A 652 11.57 6.87 37.70
C THR A 652 10.71 7.47 36.59
N ILE A 653 9.90 8.48 36.90
CA ILE A 653 9.04 9.15 35.93
C ILE A 653 9.66 10.49 35.52
N LYS A 654 9.93 10.67 34.23
CA LYS A 654 10.40 11.92 33.64
C LYS A 654 9.26 12.60 32.89
N VAL A 655 8.78 13.70 33.46
CA VAL A 655 7.74 14.54 32.86
C VAL A 655 8.43 15.65 32.08
N GLU A 656 8.40 15.58 30.75
CA GLU A 656 9.16 16.44 29.85
C GLU A 656 8.25 17.07 28.78
N ALA A 657 8.60 18.25 28.29
CA ALA A 657 7.82 18.88 27.23
C ALA A 657 7.90 18.07 25.92
N SER A 658 6.79 18.00 25.19
CA SER A 658 6.83 17.54 23.80
C SER A 658 7.41 18.63 22.91
N ASP A 659 8.65 18.44 22.46
CA ASP A 659 9.32 19.34 21.50
C ASP A 659 8.98 18.99 20.04
N ILE A 660 7.91 18.24 19.80
CA ILE A 660 7.51 17.79 18.47
C ILE A 660 6.98 18.98 17.67
N VAL A 661 7.78 19.45 16.71
CA VAL A 661 7.37 20.46 15.73
C VAL A 661 7.03 19.74 14.44
N ILE A 662 5.77 19.86 14.00
CA ILE A 662 5.34 19.34 12.69
C ILE A 662 5.96 20.24 11.60
N PRO A 663 6.91 19.74 10.78
CA PRO A 663 7.46 20.53 9.69
C PRO A 663 6.40 20.71 8.60
N ASP A 664 6.38 21.88 7.97
CA ASP A 664 5.60 22.08 6.75
C ASP A 664 6.28 21.33 5.60
N THR A 665 5.64 20.26 5.13
CA THR A 665 6.12 19.43 4.00
C THR A 665 5.72 20.01 2.64
N GLY A 666 4.95 21.09 2.63
CA GLY A 666 4.37 21.70 1.44
C GLY A 666 3.19 20.93 0.87
N ILE A 667 2.94 19.69 1.30
CA ILE A 667 1.90 18.84 0.73
C ILE A 667 0.51 19.33 1.19
N ALA A 668 -0.31 19.79 0.24
CA ALA A 668 -1.70 20.20 0.49
C ALA A 668 -2.73 19.11 0.09
N ALA A 669 -2.37 18.20 -0.81
CA ALA A 669 -3.15 16.99 -1.12
C ALA A 669 -2.24 15.96 -1.79
N GLU A 670 -2.50 14.67 -1.58
CA GLU A 670 -1.83 13.59 -2.28
C GLU A 670 -2.75 12.37 -2.36
N GLY A 671 -2.43 11.45 -3.26
CA GLY A 671 -3.17 10.21 -3.39
C GLY A 671 -2.64 9.34 -4.53
N GLN A 672 -3.44 8.36 -4.91
CA GLN A 672 -3.17 7.48 -6.04
C GLN A 672 -4.44 7.33 -6.88
N THR A 673 -4.30 7.32 -8.20
CA THR A 673 -5.44 7.09 -9.11
C THR A 673 -5.84 5.61 -9.13
N PHE A 674 -7.05 5.29 -9.61
CA PHE A 674 -7.51 3.89 -9.73
C PHE A 674 -6.68 3.02 -10.67
N VAL A 675 -5.78 3.61 -11.48
CA VAL A 675 -4.82 2.91 -12.34
C VAL A 675 -3.40 2.91 -11.76
N ASN A 676 -3.28 3.11 -10.44
CA ASN A 676 -2.05 3.06 -9.66
C ASN A 676 -0.99 4.13 -10.03
N ILE A 677 -1.42 5.31 -10.48
CA ILE A 677 -0.51 6.46 -10.70
C ILE A 677 -0.58 7.38 -9.48
N PRO A 678 0.52 7.59 -8.74
CA PRO A 678 0.52 8.48 -7.58
C PRO A 678 0.47 9.95 -7.99
N TYR A 679 -0.09 10.81 -7.13
CA TYR A 679 -0.11 12.25 -7.32
C TYR A 679 0.10 13.03 -6.02
N VAL A 680 0.66 14.24 -6.12
CA VAL A 680 0.92 15.13 -4.98
C VAL A 680 0.80 16.60 -5.39
N PHE A 681 0.18 17.41 -4.54
CA PHE A 681 0.04 18.85 -4.65
C PHE A 681 0.90 19.51 -3.57
N TYR A 682 1.95 20.23 -3.97
CA TYR A 682 2.76 21.05 -3.10
C TYR A 682 2.29 22.51 -3.13
N VAL A 683 2.46 23.21 -2.02
CA VAL A 683 2.24 24.64 -1.89
C VAL A 683 3.54 25.28 -1.40
N GLU A 684 4.03 26.23 -2.17
CA GLU A 684 5.30 26.91 -1.94
C GLU A 684 5.09 28.43 -1.94
N ASN A 685 5.81 29.15 -1.10
CA ASN A 685 5.97 30.59 -1.24
C ASN A 685 6.83 30.90 -2.47
N GLU A 686 6.84 32.16 -2.92
CA GLU A 686 7.66 32.60 -4.07
C GLU A 686 9.18 32.36 -3.87
N ASP A 687 9.65 32.30 -2.62
CA ASP A 687 11.05 32.01 -2.25
C ASP A 687 11.38 30.50 -2.21
N GLY A 688 10.41 29.63 -2.50
CA GLY A 688 10.56 28.17 -2.51
C GLY A 688 10.40 27.49 -1.14
N THR A 689 10.10 28.24 -0.07
CA THR A 689 9.74 27.63 1.22
C THR A 689 8.32 27.04 1.17
N TYR A 690 8.09 25.93 1.86
CA TYR A 690 6.77 25.30 1.91
C TYR A 690 5.77 26.12 2.73
N ASN A 691 4.52 26.11 2.26
CA ASN A 691 3.38 26.79 2.90
C ASN A 691 2.07 26.05 2.62
N SER A 692 1.99 24.79 3.05
CA SER A 692 0.79 23.95 2.84
C SER A 692 -0.48 24.57 3.40
N ALA A 693 -0.39 25.37 4.46
CA ALA A 693 -1.53 26.04 5.10
C ALA A 693 -2.17 27.16 4.26
N ALA A 694 -1.49 27.69 3.23
CA ALA A 694 -2.01 28.79 2.41
C ALA A 694 -3.16 28.37 1.48
N VAL A 695 -3.33 27.07 1.22
CA VAL A 695 -4.28 26.55 0.23
C VAL A 695 -4.83 25.21 0.70
N LYS A 696 -6.14 25.00 0.55
CA LYS A 696 -6.78 23.68 0.66
C LYS A 696 -7.03 23.13 -0.73
N VAL A 697 -6.62 21.90 -0.98
CA VAL A 697 -6.86 21.22 -2.25
C VAL A 697 -7.82 20.06 -1.99
N ALA A 698 -8.95 20.02 -2.71
CA ALA A 698 -9.85 18.88 -2.70
C ALA A 698 -9.67 18.09 -3.99
N THR A 699 -9.63 16.76 -3.89
CA THR A 699 -9.35 15.85 -5.01
C THR A 699 -10.37 14.73 -5.11
N LEU A 700 -10.71 14.32 -6.33
CA LEU A 700 -11.58 13.19 -6.62
C LEU A 700 -11.02 12.37 -7.80
N ASN A 701 -10.71 11.10 -7.56
CA ASN A 701 -10.22 10.20 -8.60
C ASN A 701 -11.33 9.79 -9.58
N THR A 702 -11.01 9.69 -10.87
CA THR A 702 -11.91 9.16 -11.89
C THR A 702 -11.51 7.73 -12.31
N PRO A 703 -12.48 6.88 -12.72
CA PRO A 703 -12.18 5.53 -13.22
C PRO A 703 -11.21 5.50 -14.41
N SER A 704 -11.13 6.59 -15.19
CA SER A 704 -10.18 6.74 -16.31
C SER A 704 -8.74 7.02 -15.89
N GLY A 705 -8.45 7.12 -14.59
CA GLY A 705 -7.10 7.37 -14.09
C GLY A 705 -6.68 8.84 -14.05
N THR A 706 -7.64 9.77 -14.05
CA THR A 706 -7.40 11.22 -13.85
C THR A 706 -7.85 11.66 -12.46
N VAL A 707 -7.42 12.84 -12.02
CA VAL A 707 -7.79 13.44 -10.73
C VAL A 707 -8.54 14.74 -10.99
N LEU A 708 -9.82 14.80 -10.62
CA LEU A 708 -10.55 16.06 -10.54
C LEU A 708 -10.09 16.81 -9.29
N PHE A 709 -9.87 18.12 -9.37
CA PHE A 709 -9.46 18.88 -8.19
C PHE A 709 -9.99 20.31 -8.17
N SER A 710 -10.05 20.87 -6.96
CA SER A 710 -10.32 22.27 -6.68
C SER A 710 -9.27 22.84 -5.74
N VAL A 711 -9.09 24.15 -5.79
CA VAL A 711 -8.07 24.86 -5.02
C VAL A 711 -8.73 26.03 -4.29
N ASP A 712 -8.80 25.95 -2.97
CA ASP A 712 -9.37 26.98 -2.09
C ASP A 712 -8.25 27.73 -1.35
N VAL A 713 -8.03 28.97 -1.76
CA VAL A 713 -6.95 29.81 -1.23
C VAL A 713 -7.39 30.41 0.11
N GLN A 714 -6.62 30.16 1.16
CA GLN A 714 -6.93 30.65 2.49
C GLN A 714 -6.75 32.17 2.61
N ASP A 715 -7.44 32.77 3.58
CA ASP A 715 -7.43 34.22 3.80
C ASP A 715 -6.02 34.76 3.97
N GLY A 716 -5.73 35.89 3.31
CA GLY A 716 -4.41 36.51 3.33
C GLY A 716 -3.43 35.99 2.28
N TYR A 717 -3.78 35.00 1.47
CA TYR A 717 -2.93 34.49 0.38
C TYR A 717 -3.59 34.63 -1.00
N GLU A 718 -2.78 34.62 -2.06
CA GLU A 718 -3.19 34.49 -3.45
C GLU A 718 -2.27 33.53 -4.22
N ILE A 719 -2.83 32.79 -5.18
CA ILE A 719 -2.05 31.90 -6.06
C ILE A 719 -1.31 32.74 -7.09
N VAL A 720 -0.01 32.49 -7.20
CA VAL A 720 0.89 33.08 -8.18
C VAL A 720 0.95 32.20 -9.44
N SER A 721 1.12 30.89 -9.27
CA SER A 721 1.16 29.93 -10.38
C SER A 721 0.82 28.52 -9.93
N THR A 722 0.30 27.71 -10.86
CA THR A 722 0.13 26.26 -10.67
C THR A 722 0.88 25.54 -11.76
N THR A 723 1.85 24.70 -11.39
CA THR A 723 2.78 24.06 -12.35
C THR A 723 2.77 22.55 -12.18
N PRO A 724 2.28 21.78 -13.17
CA PRO A 724 2.33 20.33 -13.13
C PRO A 724 3.68 19.79 -13.66
N THR A 725 4.12 18.65 -13.12
CA THR A 725 5.23 17.80 -13.58
C THR A 725 4.70 16.38 -13.74
N ASN A 726 5.06 15.70 -14.83
CA ASN A 726 4.49 14.40 -15.26
C ASN A 726 2.95 14.39 -15.35
N GLY A 727 2.32 15.56 -15.38
CA GLY A 727 0.89 15.71 -15.58
C GLY A 727 0.53 16.94 -16.38
N GLN A 728 -0.75 17.03 -16.77
CA GLN A 728 -1.36 18.15 -17.47
C GLN A 728 -2.63 18.55 -16.74
N ILE A 729 -2.85 19.87 -16.59
CA ILE A 729 -4.04 20.44 -15.95
C ILE A 729 -4.94 21.03 -17.03
N ASP A 730 -6.16 20.50 -17.12
CA ASP A 730 -7.21 20.98 -18.03
C ASP A 730 -8.43 21.46 -17.24
N PRO A 731 -9.22 22.42 -17.76
CA PRO A 731 -10.48 22.80 -17.13
C PRO A 731 -11.51 21.66 -17.20
N SER A 732 -12.18 21.38 -16.09
CA SER A 732 -13.31 20.45 -16.00
C SER A 732 -14.62 21.13 -16.41
N THR A 733 -15.35 20.54 -17.35
CA THR A 733 -16.69 21.02 -17.75
C THR A 733 -17.83 20.24 -17.09
N ASP A 734 -17.52 19.09 -16.49
CA ASP A 734 -18.52 18.10 -16.09
C ASP A 734 -18.85 18.18 -14.59
N PHE A 735 -17.96 18.77 -13.78
CA PHE A 735 -18.10 18.86 -12.32
C PHE A 735 -17.76 20.27 -11.82
N ALA A 736 -18.77 21.09 -11.54
CA ALA A 736 -18.57 22.49 -11.10
C ALA A 736 -17.82 22.62 -9.76
N GLU A 737 -17.90 21.60 -8.89
CA GLU A 737 -17.17 21.54 -7.61
C GLU A 737 -15.67 21.29 -7.78
N TYR A 738 -15.27 20.66 -8.89
CA TYR A 738 -13.89 20.35 -9.23
C TYR A 738 -13.55 20.95 -10.60
N PRO A 739 -13.18 22.24 -10.66
CA PRO A 739 -13.04 22.99 -11.91
C PRO A 739 -11.81 22.58 -12.74
N TYR A 740 -10.94 21.71 -12.23
CA TYR A 740 -9.73 21.26 -12.91
C TYR A 740 -9.63 19.74 -12.96
N VAL A 741 -8.97 19.24 -14.00
CA VAL A 741 -8.63 17.83 -14.20
C VAL A 741 -7.12 17.72 -14.34
N LEU A 742 -6.48 16.88 -13.54
CA LEU A 742 -5.08 16.48 -13.65
C LEU A 742 -5.01 15.11 -14.34
N SER A 743 -4.28 15.04 -15.46
CA SER A 743 -4.05 13.81 -16.24
C SER A 743 -2.55 13.51 -16.36
N SER A 744 -2.16 12.25 -16.42
CA SER A 744 -0.74 11.86 -16.50
C SER A 744 -0.15 12.09 -17.88
N THR A 745 1.08 12.62 -17.92
CA THR A 745 1.90 12.75 -19.14
C THR A 745 3.21 11.95 -19.05
N GLY A 746 3.47 11.29 -17.92
CA GLY A 746 4.65 10.46 -17.66
C GLY A 746 4.49 8.99 -18.05
N GLY A 747 5.49 8.17 -17.71
CA GLY A 747 5.45 6.72 -17.85
C GLY A 747 4.50 6.03 -16.87
N PRO A 748 4.25 4.72 -17.03
CA PRO A 748 3.42 3.96 -16.10
C PRO A 748 4.03 4.00 -14.70
N ARG A 749 3.30 4.57 -13.73
CA ARG A 749 3.69 4.82 -12.32
C ARG A 749 4.53 6.07 -12.03
N ASP A 750 4.83 6.91 -13.01
CA ASP A 750 5.48 8.21 -12.72
C ASP A 750 4.52 9.11 -11.92
N GLN A 751 4.99 9.63 -10.77
CA GLN A 751 4.17 10.47 -9.91
C GLN A 751 3.82 11.79 -10.60
N MET A 752 2.53 12.13 -10.66
CA MET A 752 2.07 13.46 -11.07
C MET A 752 2.28 14.45 -9.92
N GLN A 753 3.03 15.51 -10.16
CA GLN A 753 3.27 16.54 -9.14
C GLN A 753 2.66 17.85 -9.61
N VAL A 754 2.00 18.58 -8.70
CA VAL A 754 1.52 19.95 -8.95
C VAL A 754 2.10 20.87 -7.90
N VAL A 755 2.82 21.91 -8.30
CA VAL A 755 3.31 22.96 -7.39
C VAL A 755 2.42 24.19 -7.52
N ILE A 756 1.76 24.59 -6.43
CA ILE A 756 0.95 25.79 -6.29
C ILE A 756 1.80 26.84 -5.59
N LYS A 757 2.32 27.80 -6.33
CA LYS A 757 3.03 28.94 -5.74
C LYS A 757 2.04 29.95 -5.18
N VAL A 758 2.26 30.40 -3.96
CA VAL A 758 1.43 31.37 -3.26
C VAL A 758 2.25 32.57 -2.80
N ARG A 759 1.56 33.68 -2.55
CA ARG A 759 2.11 34.83 -1.84
C ARG A 759 1.07 35.45 -0.93
N ALA A 760 1.51 36.18 0.08
CA ALA A 760 0.62 36.95 0.93
C ALA A 760 -0.02 38.10 0.14
N LYS A 761 -1.33 38.30 0.28
CA LYS A 761 -2.09 39.40 -0.34
C LYS A 761 -1.51 40.73 0.13
N GLY A 762 -1.06 41.54 -0.83
CA GLY A 762 -0.46 42.86 -0.57
C GLY A 762 1.06 42.84 -0.35
N ALA A 763 1.71 41.68 -0.39
CA ALA A 763 3.16 41.61 -0.48
C ALA A 763 3.62 42.14 -1.85
N THR A 764 4.54 43.11 -1.85
CA THR A 764 5.21 43.57 -3.06
C THR A 764 6.28 42.54 -3.42
N PRO A 765 6.42 42.10 -4.70
CA PRO A 765 7.48 41.16 -5.07
C PRO A 765 8.84 41.70 -4.62
N ALA A 766 9.65 40.86 -3.98
CA ALA A 766 11.00 41.25 -3.60
C ALA A 766 11.78 41.65 -4.87
N LEU A 767 12.28 42.88 -4.92
CA LEU A 767 13.14 43.32 -6.00
C LEU A 767 14.42 42.47 -5.97
N ASP A 768 14.81 41.91 -7.11
CA ASP A 768 16.07 41.17 -7.26
C ASP A 768 16.81 41.65 -8.53
N GLY A 769 18.14 41.71 -8.45
CA GLY A 769 18.96 42.33 -9.50
C GLY A 769 18.92 43.87 -9.49
N LEU A 770 19.36 44.48 -10.59
CA LEU A 770 19.48 45.93 -10.71
C LEU A 770 18.13 46.58 -11.04
N ALA A 771 17.50 47.23 -10.07
CA ALA A 771 16.16 47.80 -10.18
C ALA A 771 16.08 49.25 -9.66
N MET A 772 15.13 50.02 -10.22
CA MET A 772 14.84 51.39 -9.77
C MET A 772 13.97 51.37 -8.51
N ALA A 773 14.37 52.08 -7.47
CA ALA A 773 13.58 52.30 -6.27
C ALA A 773 12.63 53.50 -6.43
N GLU A 774 11.70 53.67 -5.48
CA GLU A 774 10.73 54.78 -5.46
C GLU A 774 11.38 56.17 -5.37
N ASP A 775 12.62 56.25 -4.87
CA ASP A 775 13.41 57.48 -4.80
C ASP A 775 14.00 57.92 -6.16
N GLY A 776 13.76 57.13 -7.21
CA GLY A 776 14.27 57.36 -8.57
C GLY A 776 15.72 56.92 -8.78
N ASN A 777 16.39 56.37 -7.77
CA ASN A 777 17.74 55.81 -7.90
C ASN A 777 17.67 54.31 -8.22
N TRP A 778 18.74 53.79 -8.82
CA TRP A 778 18.87 52.37 -9.13
C TRP A 778 19.79 51.69 -8.12
N TYR A 779 19.35 50.57 -7.59
CA TYR A 779 20.09 49.77 -6.62
C TYR A 779 20.20 48.32 -7.11
N LEU A 780 21.26 47.64 -6.68
CA LEU A 780 21.39 46.21 -6.83
C LEU A 780 20.77 45.54 -5.61
N TYR A 781 19.71 44.78 -5.82
CA TYR A 781 19.05 44.00 -4.77
C TYR A 781 19.48 42.55 -4.82
N GLN A 782 19.53 41.93 -3.65
CA GLN A 782 19.58 40.49 -3.46
C GLN A 782 18.58 40.13 -2.36
N ASN A 783 17.57 39.31 -2.69
CA ASN A 783 16.46 38.96 -1.80
C ASN A 783 15.74 40.19 -1.20
N GLY A 784 15.48 41.22 -2.02
CA GLY A 784 14.79 42.44 -1.58
C GLY A 784 15.63 43.41 -0.75
N VAL A 785 16.91 43.11 -0.47
CA VAL A 785 17.84 43.98 0.28
C VAL A 785 18.89 44.56 -0.66
N VAL A 786 19.18 45.85 -0.54
CA VAL A 786 20.27 46.50 -1.29
C VAL A 786 21.61 45.90 -0.90
N THR A 787 22.36 45.38 -1.88
CA THR A 787 23.70 44.82 -1.69
C THR A 787 24.73 45.93 -1.50
N SER A 788 24.69 46.62 -0.36
CA SER A 788 25.47 47.83 -0.08
C SER A 788 26.99 47.65 -0.11
N GLY A 789 27.48 46.41 -0.06
CA GLY A 789 28.92 46.09 -0.21
C GLY A 789 29.39 45.94 -1.67
N TYR A 790 28.47 45.85 -2.65
CA TYR A 790 28.84 45.56 -4.02
C TYR A 790 29.44 46.77 -4.74
N ASN A 791 30.62 46.57 -5.33
CA ASN A 791 31.36 47.55 -6.10
C ASN A 791 31.87 46.90 -7.39
N GLY A 792 31.18 47.11 -8.51
CA GLY A 792 31.47 46.40 -9.76
C GLY A 792 30.52 46.79 -10.88
N LEU A 793 30.38 45.92 -11.88
CA LEU A 793 29.38 46.08 -12.95
C LEU A 793 28.22 45.11 -12.74
N ALA A 794 26.98 45.59 -12.83
CA ALA A 794 25.78 44.76 -12.77
C ALA A 794 24.88 45.02 -13.98
N ALA A 795 24.12 44.00 -14.40
CA ALA A 795 23.30 44.04 -15.59
C ALA A 795 21.80 44.12 -15.26
N ASN A 796 21.04 44.80 -16.12
CA ASN A 796 19.61 44.57 -16.29
C ASN A 796 19.21 44.71 -17.76
N GLU A 797 17.91 44.76 -18.06
CA GLU A 797 17.37 44.88 -19.42
C GLU A 797 17.86 46.12 -20.18
N TYR A 798 18.38 47.15 -19.49
CA TYR A 798 18.87 48.40 -20.10
C TYR A 798 20.39 48.42 -20.35
N GLY A 799 21.12 47.37 -19.94
CA GLY A 799 22.55 47.21 -20.13
C GLY A 799 23.33 46.98 -18.83
N TRP A 800 24.65 47.15 -18.89
CA TRP A 800 25.54 47.01 -17.73
C TRP A 800 25.90 48.36 -17.16
N PHE A 801 25.82 48.49 -15.83
CA PHE A 801 26.04 49.74 -15.12
C PHE A 801 27.08 49.59 -14.03
N LYS A 802 27.83 50.68 -13.79
CA LYS A 802 28.71 50.80 -12.63
C LYS A 802 27.86 50.91 -11.38
N VAL A 803 28.11 50.00 -10.45
CA VAL A 803 27.53 50.00 -9.11
C VAL A 803 28.64 50.32 -8.10
N THR A 804 28.36 51.26 -7.21
CA THR A 804 29.22 51.68 -6.11
C THR A 804 28.41 51.61 -4.82
N ASN A 805 28.84 50.77 -3.87
CA ASN A 805 28.13 50.46 -2.63
C ASN A 805 26.64 50.10 -2.82
N GLY A 806 26.37 49.22 -3.78
CA GLY A 806 25.01 48.76 -4.08
C GLY A 806 24.12 49.74 -4.86
N LYS A 807 24.59 50.95 -5.17
CA LYS A 807 23.86 51.97 -5.95
C LYS A 807 24.51 52.22 -7.31
N VAL A 808 23.71 52.43 -8.37
CA VAL A 808 24.24 52.82 -9.67
C VAL A 808 24.88 54.20 -9.61
N ASP A 809 26.11 54.29 -10.11
CA ASP A 809 26.93 55.50 -10.16
C ASP A 809 26.93 56.05 -11.59
N PHE A 810 25.93 56.88 -11.91
CA PHE A 810 25.77 57.49 -13.23
C PHE A 810 26.83 58.53 -13.58
N ASP A 811 27.62 58.99 -12.60
CA ASP A 811 28.69 59.96 -12.83
C ASP A 811 30.03 59.28 -13.16
N TYR A 812 30.13 57.96 -12.95
CA TYR A 812 31.37 57.22 -13.19
C TYR A 812 31.74 57.13 -14.67
N THR A 813 32.94 57.62 -15.01
CA THR A 813 33.56 57.43 -16.32
C THR A 813 35.00 56.93 -16.12
N GLY A 814 35.28 55.70 -16.56
CA GLY A 814 36.55 55.04 -16.26
C GLY A 814 36.55 53.57 -16.71
N LEU A 815 37.41 52.75 -16.13
CA LEU A 815 37.38 51.30 -16.30
C LEU A 815 36.87 50.63 -15.03
N ALA A 816 35.83 49.80 -15.15
CA ALA A 816 35.29 49.01 -14.05
C ALA A 816 35.27 47.52 -14.42
N SER A 817 35.28 46.65 -13.42
CA SER A 817 35.33 45.20 -13.63
C SER A 817 34.13 44.45 -13.07
N ASN A 818 33.92 43.26 -13.63
CA ASN A 818 33.17 42.15 -13.06
C ASN A 818 33.91 40.84 -13.39
N GLU A 819 33.25 39.69 -13.16
CA GLU A 819 33.81 38.36 -13.45
C GLU A 819 34.21 38.15 -14.93
N TYR A 820 33.68 38.96 -15.86
CA TYR A 820 33.95 38.84 -17.30
C TYR A 820 35.11 39.71 -17.78
N GLY A 821 35.72 40.51 -16.89
CA GLY A 821 36.89 41.35 -17.16
C GLY A 821 36.67 42.83 -16.85
N TRP A 822 37.54 43.69 -17.39
CA TRP A 822 37.47 45.15 -17.25
C TRP A 822 36.84 45.78 -18.49
N PHE A 823 35.93 46.73 -18.29
CA PHE A 823 35.18 47.38 -19.34
C PHE A 823 35.22 48.89 -19.21
N LYS A 824 35.14 49.58 -20.35
CA LYS A 824 34.97 51.03 -20.42
C LYS A 824 33.56 51.39 -19.99
N VAL A 825 33.48 52.27 -19.00
CA VAL A 825 32.25 52.90 -18.55
C VAL A 825 32.28 54.38 -18.91
N THR A 826 31.15 54.88 -19.42
CA THR A 826 30.89 56.28 -19.73
C THR A 826 29.54 56.65 -19.13
N ASN A 827 29.51 57.65 -18.25
CA ASN A 827 28.31 58.10 -17.53
C ASN A 827 27.55 56.93 -16.84
N GLY A 828 28.31 56.11 -16.11
CA GLY A 828 27.81 54.97 -15.35
C GLY A 828 27.37 53.75 -16.16
N LYS A 829 27.35 53.80 -17.49
CA LYS A 829 26.99 52.67 -18.36
C LYS A 829 28.20 52.14 -19.12
N VAL A 830 28.29 50.81 -19.27
CA VAL A 830 29.32 50.18 -20.10
C VAL A 830 29.13 50.60 -21.55
N ASP A 831 30.21 51.08 -22.16
CA ASP A 831 30.29 51.55 -23.53
C ASP A 831 30.97 50.47 -24.39
N PHE A 832 30.16 49.55 -24.93
CA PHE A 832 30.61 48.43 -25.75
C PHE A 832 31.16 48.86 -27.13
N ASP A 833 30.95 50.09 -27.54
CA ASP A 833 31.44 50.60 -28.83
C ASP A 833 32.82 51.29 -28.68
N TYR A 834 33.27 51.55 -27.44
CA TYR A 834 34.53 52.24 -27.21
C TYR A 834 35.75 51.40 -27.62
N THR A 835 36.55 51.95 -28.53
CA THR A 835 37.87 51.42 -28.89
C THR A 835 38.90 52.53 -28.80
N GLY A 836 39.88 52.40 -27.91
CA GLY A 836 40.83 53.48 -27.60
C GLY A 836 41.66 53.18 -26.36
N LEU A 837 42.28 54.20 -25.76
CA LEU A 837 42.92 54.08 -24.46
C LEU A 837 42.04 54.69 -23.37
N ALA A 838 41.72 53.91 -22.34
CA ALA A 838 40.99 54.38 -21.16
C ALA A 838 41.84 54.22 -19.90
N ALA A 839 41.66 55.11 -18.93
CA ALA A 839 42.40 55.11 -17.68
C ALA A 839 41.57 54.61 -16.48
N ASN A 840 42.28 54.01 -15.53
CA ASN A 840 41.88 53.88 -14.13
C ASN A 840 43.07 54.24 -13.22
N GLU A 841 42.95 54.01 -11.91
CA GLU A 841 44.00 54.26 -10.93
C GLU A 841 45.32 53.52 -11.20
N ASN A 842 45.28 52.45 -12.01
CA ASN A 842 46.44 51.60 -12.33
C ASN A 842 47.13 51.96 -13.65
N GLY A 843 46.63 52.95 -14.38
CA GLY A 843 47.22 53.47 -15.62
C GLY A 843 46.24 53.50 -16.80
N TRP A 844 46.79 53.67 -18.01
CA TRP A 844 46.03 53.66 -19.26
C TRP A 844 46.10 52.28 -19.91
N PHE A 845 44.95 51.78 -20.35
CA PHE A 845 44.82 50.46 -20.95
C PHE A 845 44.15 50.54 -22.32
N LYS A 846 44.54 49.64 -23.22
CA LYS A 846 43.86 49.44 -24.50
C LYS A 846 42.51 48.82 -24.26
N VAL A 847 41.49 49.46 -24.81
CA VAL A 847 40.13 48.95 -24.90
C VAL A 847 39.79 48.69 -26.36
N THR A 848 39.15 47.56 -26.60
CA THR A 848 38.63 47.12 -27.90
C THR A 848 37.20 46.65 -27.69
N ASN A 849 36.24 47.26 -28.39
CA ASN A 849 34.80 46.98 -28.24
C ASN A 849 34.32 46.99 -26.78
N GLY A 850 34.70 48.05 -26.06
CA GLY A 850 34.34 48.29 -24.67
C GLY A 850 35.05 47.43 -23.62
N LYS A 851 35.83 46.41 -23.99
CA LYS A 851 36.59 45.57 -23.06
C LYS A 851 38.09 45.85 -23.11
N VAL A 852 38.75 45.82 -21.96
CA VAL A 852 40.22 45.91 -21.89
C VAL A 852 40.84 44.70 -22.59
N ASP A 853 41.74 44.98 -23.52
CA ASP A 853 42.45 44.00 -24.33
C ASP A 853 43.88 43.84 -23.79
N PHE A 854 44.06 42.88 -22.88
CA PHE A 854 45.34 42.60 -22.22
C PHE A 854 46.38 41.94 -23.14
N ASP A 855 45.98 41.47 -24.31
CA ASP A 855 46.90 40.84 -25.27
C ASP A 855 47.46 41.85 -26.28
N TYR A 856 46.87 43.05 -26.34
CA TYR A 856 47.29 44.07 -27.29
C TYR A 856 48.71 44.60 -27.01
N THR A 857 49.58 44.49 -28.02
CA THR A 857 50.90 45.15 -28.05
C THR A 857 51.05 45.90 -29.36
N GLY A 858 51.28 47.21 -29.30
CA GLY A 858 51.32 48.10 -30.46
C GLY A 858 50.98 49.54 -30.11
N LEU A 859 50.80 50.39 -31.14
CA LEU A 859 50.43 51.80 -30.94
C LEU A 859 48.91 52.01 -30.89
N ALA A 860 48.41 52.48 -29.75
CA ALA A 860 47.02 52.86 -29.57
C ALA A 860 46.86 54.37 -29.36
N ALA A 861 45.72 54.92 -29.77
CA ALA A 861 45.44 56.35 -29.71
C ALA A 861 44.41 56.71 -28.65
N ASN A 862 44.56 57.91 -28.09
CA ASN A 862 43.50 58.68 -27.43
C ASN A 862 43.62 60.17 -27.80
N GLU A 863 42.85 61.02 -27.11
CA GLU A 863 42.86 62.47 -27.31
C GLU A 863 44.23 63.14 -27.06
N TYR A 864 45.15 62.48 -26.33
CA TYR A 864 46.46 63.00 -26.00
C TYR A 864 47.57 62.57 -26.99
N GLY A 865 47.27 61.67 -27.93
CA GLY A 865 48.20 61.19 -28.96
C GLY A 865 48.24 59.67 -29.06
N TRP A 866 49.28 59.16 -29.73
CA TRP A 866 49.52 57.72 -29.91
C TRP A 866 50.57 57.25 -28.92
N PHE A 867 50.28 56.16 -28.23
CA PHE A 867 51.11 55.61 -27.17
C PHE A 867 51.43 54.15 -27.43
N MET A 868 52.65 53.74 -27.04
CA MET A 868 53.02 52.34 -27.03
C MET A 868 52.30 51.62 -25.92
N VAL A 869 51.64 50.52 -26.28
CA VAL A 869 50.96 49.60 -25.38
C VAL A 869 51.69 48.27 -25.42
N VAL A 870 51.95 47.68 -24.26
CA VAL A 870 52.54 46.34 -24.10
C VAL A 870 51.67 45.57 -23.13
N GLY A 871 51.18 44.40 -23.53
CA GLY A 871 50.28 43.59 -22.69
C GLY A 871 49.03 44.36 -22.24
N GLY A 872 48.43 45.12 -23.15
CA GLY A 872 47.22 45.92 -22.91
C GLY A 872 47.39 47.19 -22.09
N LYS A 873 48.58 47.47 -21.54
CA LYS A 873 48.85 48.69 -20.75
C LYS A 873 49.83 49.63 -21.46
N VAL A 874 49.61 50.94 -21.36
CA VAL A 874 50.54 51.95 -21.89
C VAL A 874 51.88 51.86 -21.17
N ASP A 875 52.96 51.74 -21.94
CA ASP A 875 54.34 51.72 -21.45
C ASP A 875 55.01 53.10 -21.67
N PHE A 876 54.99 53.94 -20.64
CA PHE A 876 55.63 55.26 -20.64
C PHE A 876 57.17 55.19 -20.63
N GLY A 877 57.78 54.03 -20.42
CA GLY A 877 59.23 53.82 -20.48
C GLY A 877 59.75 53.55 -21.90
N TYR A 878 58.87 53.20 -22.83
CA TYR A 878 59.28 52.73 -24.16
C TYR A 878 59.92 53.84 -25.02
N THR A 879 61.11 53.59 -25.55
CA THR A 879 61.76 54.43 -26.56
C THR A 879 62.32 53.56 -27.68
N GLY A 880 61.85 53.76 -28.91
CA GLY A 880 62.17 52.90 -30.06
C GLY A 880 61.12 53.01 -31.16
N LEU A 881 61.24 52.17 -32.19
CA LEU A 881 60.23 52.07 -33.26
C LEU A 881 59.12 51.10 -32.87
N ALA A 882 57.88 51.59 -32.84
CA ALA A 882 56.68 50.77 -32.65
C ALA A 882 55.75 50.86 -33.86
N SER A 883 54.93 49.84 -34.09
CA SER A 883 54.02 49.78 -35.24
C SER A 883 52.54 49.75 -34.88
N ASN A 884 51.72 50.23 -35.80
CA ASN A 884 50.30 49.91 -35.94
C ASN A 884 49.96 49.71 -37.43
N GLU A 885 48.68 49.62 -37.78
CA GLU A 885 48.22 49.48 -39.17
C GLU A 885 48.69 50.62 -40.10
N ASN A 886 49.08 51.78 -39.53
CA ASN A 886 49.53 52.94 -40.30
C ASN A 886 51.05 52.95 -40.57
N GLY A 887 51.81 52.01 -40.00
CA GLY A 887 53.25 51.86 -40.22
C GLY A 887 54.06 51.89 -38.91
N TRP A 888 55.39 52.05 -39.05
CA TRP A 888 56.31 52.14 -37.92
C TRP A 888 56.60 53.60 -37.57
N PHE A 889 56.54 53.93 -36.29
CA PHE A 889 56.73 55.28 -35.78
C PHE A 889 57.75 55.31 -34.65
N MET A 890 58.49 56.42 -34.56
CA MET A 890 59.40 56.66 -33.45
C MET A 890 58.61 57.05 -32.21
N VAL A 891 58.81 56.30 -31.13
CA VAL A 891 58.24 56.53 -29.81
C VAL A 891 59.34 56.96 -28.87
N ILE A 892 59.10 57.99 -28.06
CA ILE A 892 60.01 58.47 -27.01
C ILE A 892 59.20 58.68 -25.74
N GLY A 893 59.59 58.01 -24.65
CA GLY A 893 58.85 58.08 -23.37
C GLY A 893 57.41 57.58 -23.49
N GLY A 894 57.22 56.50 -24.25
CA GLY A 894 55.92 55.84 -24.48
C GLY A 894 54.97 56.54 -25.44
N LYS A 895 55.29 57.74 -25.93
CA LYS A 895 54.46 58.50 -26.88
C LYS A 895 55.12 58.63 -28.25
N VAL A 896 54.36 58.52 -29.33
CA VAL A 896 54.84 58.78 -30.69
C VAL A 896 55.32 60.23 -30.80
N ASN A 897 56.53 60.41 -31.32
CA ASN A 897 57.14 61.71 -31.57
C ASN A 897 57.11 62.01 -33.07
N PHE A 898 56.09 62.76 -33.52
CA PHE A 898 55.92 63.16 -34.91
C PHE A 898 56.94 64.19 -35.42
N ASP A 899 57.73 64.80 -34.54
CA ASP A 899 58.78 65.75 -34.93
C ASP A 899 60.13 65.07 -35.19
N TYR A 900 60.25 63.77 -34.87
CA TYR A 900 61.50 63.05 -34.99
C TYR A 900 61.92 62.86 -36.46
N ASN A 901 63.13 63.31 -36.78
CA ASN A 901 63.76 63.15 -38.09
C ASN A 901 65.19 62.62 -37.89
N GLY A 902 65.44 61.37 -38.27
CA GLY A 902 66.73 60.71 -37.98
C GLY A 902 66.76 59.25 -38.40
N LEU A 903 67.72 58.47 -37.88
CA LEU A 903 67.70 57.01 -37.98
C LEU A 903 67.29 56.43 -36.63
N ALA A 904 66.33 55.51 -36.63
CA ALA A 904 65.91 54.78 -35.45
C ALA A 904 66.07 53.27 -35.67
N ALA A 905 66.40 52.54 -34.60
CA ALA A 905 66.62 51.09 -34.67
C ALA A 905 65.42 50.31 -34.13
N ASN A 906 65.21 49.13 -34.70
CA ASN A 906 64.49 48.03 -34.08
C ASN A 906 65.23 46.70 -34.36
N GLU A 907 64.62 45.58 -34.00
CA GLU A 907 65.16 44.24 -34.22
C GLU A 907 65.47 43.92 -35.71
N TYR A 908 64.86 44.62 -36.65
CA TYR A 908 65.07 44.43 -38.09
C TYR A 908 66.19 45.31 -38.66
N GLY A 909 66.76 46.22 -37.88
CA GLY A 909 67.87 47.10 -38.25
C GLY A 909 67.58 48.59 -38.03
N TRP A 910 68.38 49.45 -38.65
CA TRP A 910 68.23 50.90 -38.59
C TRP A 910 67.41 51.40 -39.79
N PHE A 911 66.44 52.26 -39.53
CA PHE A 911 65.54 52.80 -40.54
C PHE A 911 65.53 54.33 -40.51
N LYS A 912 65.37 54.93 -41.69
CA LYS A 912 65.13 56.36 -41.83
C LYS A 912 63.73 56.69 -41.35
N VAL A 913 63.66 57.63 -40.41
CA VAL A 913 62.43 58.22 -39.91
C VAL A 913 62.37 59.67 -40.37
N THR A 914 61.22 60.05 -40.91
CA THR A 914 60.88 61.40 -41.35
C THR A 914 59.53 61.77 -40.75
N ASN A 915 59.45 62.89 -40.03
CA ASN A 915 58.24 63.33 -39.31
C ASN A 915 57.63 62.21 -38.43
N GLY A 916 58.49 61.54 -37.67
CA GLY A 916 58.11 60.48 -36.72
C GLY A 916 57.74 59.14 -37.33
N LYS A 917 57.62 59.01 -38.66
CA LYS A 917 57.28 57.74 -39.34
C LYS A 917 58.47 57.19 -40.13
N VAL A 918 58.63 55.87 -40.16
CA VAL A 918 59.62 55.21 -41.03
C VAL A 918 59.28 55.50 -42.50
N ASP A 919 60.26 56.02 -43.22
CA ASP A 919 60.17 56.41 -44.62
C ASP A 919 60.82 55.35 -45.51
N PHE A 920 60.04 54.33 -45.89
CA PHE A 920 60.48 53.26 -46.79
C PHE A 920 60.78 53.73 -48.22
N GLY A 921 60.41 54.96 -48.60
CA GLY A 921 60.72 55.53 -49.90
C GLY A 921 62.11 56.19 -49.96
N TYR A 922 62.72 56.47 -48.81
CA TYR A 922 63.97 57.21 -48.75
C TYR A 922 65.17 56.38 -49.23
N THR A 923 65.92 56.95 -50.18
CA THR A 923 67.24 56.43 -50.60
C THR A 923 68.24 57.58 -50.64
N GLY A 924 69.31 57.49 -49.87
CA GLY A 924 70.26 58.59 -49.67
C GLY A 924 71.17 58.38 -48.45
N GLN A 925 71.82 59.44 -47.98
CA GLN A 925 72.64 59.41 -46.76
C GLN A 925 71.88 59.98 -45.57
N ALA A 926 71.87 59.27 -44.45
CA ALA A 926 71.28 59.75 -43.19
C ALA A 926 72.26 59.55 -42.03
N SER A 927 72.23 60.47 -41.08
CA SER A 927 73.14 60.45 -39.92
C SER A 927 72.40 60.12 -38.62
N ASN A 928 73.10 59.44 -37.71
CA ASN A 928 72.75 59.32 -36.30
C ASN A 928 73.97 59.68 -35.44
N GLU A 929 73.86 59.50 -34.13
CA GLU A 929 74.95 59.75 -33.17
C GLU A 929 76.22 58.91 -33.42
N TYR A 930 76.12 57.81 -34.18
CA TYR A 930 77.23 56.91 -34.48
C TYR A 930 77.91 57.18 -35.83
N GLY A 931 77.33 58.01 -36.71
CA GLY A 931 77.91 58.35 -38.01
C GLY A 931 76.89 58.58 -39.13
N THR A 932 77.38 58.69 -40.37
CA THR A 932 76.57 58.83 -41.59
C THR A 932 76.52 57.51 -42.34
N TRP A 933 75.31 57.06 -42.66
CA TRP A 933 75.03 55.74 -43.24
C TRP A 933 74.31 55.87 -44.59
N ASN A 934 74.55 54.91 -45.48
CA ASN A 934 73.78 54.78 -46.72
C ASN A 934 72.45 54.08 -46.42
N VAL A 935 71.35 54.65 -46.90
CA VAL A 935 70.00 54.14 -46.73
C VAL A 935 69.42 53.83 -48.10
N VAL A 936 68.85 52.65 -48.26
CA VAL A 936 68.16 52.21 -49.50
C VAL A 936 66.80 51.65 -49.12
N GLY A 937 65.73 52.18 -49.73
CA GLY A 937 64.36 51.75 -49.40
C GLY A 937 64.01 51.95 -47.93
N GLY A 938 64.49 53.04 -47.33
CA GLY A 938 64.28 53.41 -45.92
C GLY A 938 65.10 52.64 -44.90
N LYS A 939 65.87 51.61 -45.29
CA LYS A 939 66.70 50.81 -44.39
C LYS A 939 68.19 51.12 -44.58
N VAL A 940 68.93 51.25 -43.48
CA VAL A 940 70.41 51.34 -43.51
C VAL A 940 70.98 50.06 -44.10
N VAL A 941 71.89 50.21 -45.05
CA VAL A 941 72.68 49.12 -45.63
C VAL A 941 74.14 49.30 -45.21
N PHE A 942 74.76 48.21 -44.75
CA PHE A 942 76.15 48.18 -44.30
C PHE A 942 77.11 47.83 -45.44
#